data_AF-A0A843WID3-F1
#
_entry.id   AF-A0A843WID3-F1
#
_cell.length_a   1.000
_cell.length_b   1.000
_cell.length_c   1.000
_cell.angle_alpha   90.00
_cell.angle_beta   90.00
_cell.angle_gamma   90.00
#
_symmetry.space_group_name_H-M   'P 1'
#
loop_
_entity.id
_entity.type
_entity.pdbx_description
1 polymer ?
#
loop_
_entity_poly.entity_id
_entity_poly.type
_entity_poly.pdbx_seq_one_letter_code
_entity_poly.pdbx_strand_id
1 'polypeptide(L)'
;MAANSSNLEDIKNENVDLERIPVEEVFELLKCSKEGLTSEDGERRLQVFGPNKLEEKKESKFLKFLGFMWNPLSWVMEAAALMAIVLANGGARAGIQEVHFLPFNPVDKRTAITYIDNSDGSWHRASKGAPEQIIELCNLTGGFKSKVHAIIDKFADRGLRSLGVARQTVPDKCKESDGAPWEFVGLLPLFDPPRHDSAETIRRALNLGVNVKMITGDQLAIAKETGRRLGMGTNMYPSSSLLGDNKDPSIASIPVDELIEKADGFAGVFPGRHAMTHQLEIDQVPELTGFTKHKYNIVKRLQERKHICGMTGDGVNDAPALKAADIGIAVADATDAARSASDIVLTEPGLSVIVSAVLTSRAIFQRMKNYTIYAVSITIRIVLGFLLIALIWEFDFSPFMVLIIAILNDGTIMTISKDRVKPSPLPDSWKLREIFATGVILGAYLAIMTVVFFYLVHDTDFFPSTFRVHSINLNEHELNSALYLQVSIVSQALIFVTRSRSWSYCERPGFLLVGAFLLAQLVATCLAVYGNWGFARIKGIGWGWAGAIWAFSLVTYVPLDILKFIIRYSLSGKAWDNILQNKIAFTNKKDYGKEEREAQWATAQRTLHGLQSADASSGIFADKGYRELSEIAEQAKRRAEVARLRELHTLKGHVESVVKLKGLDIDTMQQHYTV
;
A
#
# COMPACT_ATOMS: atom_id res chain seq x y z
N MET A 1 -27.53 7.21 50.20
CA MET A 1 -27.38 6.25 49.08
C MET A 1 -27.49 6.87 47.68
N ALA A 2 -27.87 8.15 47.51
CA ALA A 2 -28.03 8.79 46.20
C ALA A 2 -26.77 9.47 45.61
N ALA A 3 -25.63 9.48 46.31
CA ALA A 3 -24.37 10.10 45.83
C ALA A 3 -23.40 9.09 45.19
N ASN A 4 -23.73 7.80 45.15
CA ASN A 4 -22.78 6.72 44.80
C ASN A 4 -22.83 6.25 43.33
N SER A 5 -23.86 6.64 42.56
CA SER A 5 -24.10 6.15 41.18
C SER A 5 -23.55 7.04 40.07
N SER A 6 -23.20 8.30 40.33
CA SER A 6 -22.87 9.28 39.28
C SER A 6 -21.64 8.92 38.44
N ASN A 7 -20.51 8.54 39.07
CA ASN A 7 -19.26 8.29 38.34
C ASN A 7 -19.31 7.10 37.37
N LEU A 8 -20.12 6.07 37.66
CA LEU A 8 -20.23 4.89 36.78
C LEU A 8 -21.14 5.16 35.58
N GLU A 9 -22.13 6.03 35.73
CA GLU A 9 -22.99 6.49 34.63
C GLU A 9 -22.24 7.45 33.70
N ASP A 10 -21.34 8.28 34.22
CA ASP A 10 -20.47 9.14 33.40
C ASP A 10 -19.50 8.32 32.53
N ILE A 11 -19.01 7.18 33.04
CA ILE A 11 -18.19 6.23 32.27
C ILE A 11 -19.03 5.54 31.18
N LYS A 12 -20.28 5.16 31.49
CA LYS A 12 -21.21 4.56 30.49
C LYS A 12 -21.50 5.51 29.33
N ASN A 13 -21.50 6.81 29.58
CA ASN A 13 -21.73 7.84 28.56
C ASN A 13 -20.43 8.29 27.85
N GLU A 14 -19.31 7.55 28.01
CA GLU A 14 -18.01 7.83 27.39
C GLU A 14 -17.42 9.23 27.70
N ASN A 15 -17.85 9.89 28.78
CA ASN A 15 -17.37 11.23 29.14
C ASN A 15 -15.96 11.22 29.79
N VAL A 16 -15.39 10.04 30.06
CA VAL A 16 -14.09 9.85 30.73
C VAL A 16 -13.21 8.93 29.87
N ASP A 17 -12.07 9.46 29.44
CA ASP A 17 -11.10 8.74 28.60
C ASP A 17 -10.12 7.92 29.48
N LEU A 18 -10.42 6.62 29.64
CA LEU A 18 -9.67 5.71 30.52
C LEU A 18 -8.27 5.36 29.98
N GLU A 19 -7.96 5.65 28.72
CA GLU A 19 -6.68 5.25 28.09
C GLU A 19 -5.50 6.13 28.51
N ARG A 20 -5.75 7.32 29.05
CA ARG A 20 -4.71 8.33 29.35
C ARG A 20 -4.48 8.59 30.82
N ILE A 21 -5.23 7.91 31.69
CA ILE A 21 -5.24 8.14 33.14
C ILE A 21 -4.26 7.17 33.80
N PRO A 22 -3.46 7.59 34.80
CA PRO A 22 -2.59 6.70 35.55
C PRO A 22 -3.39 5.59 36.24
N VAL A 23 -2.78 4.40 36.33
CA VAL A 23 -3.46 3.16 36.74
C VAL A 23 -4.10 3.28 38.13
N GLU A 24 -3.49 4.03 39.03
CA GLU A 24 -4.02 4.30 40.38
C GLU A 24 -5.34 5.08 40.34
N GLU A 25 -5.44 6.12 39.51
CA GLU A 25 -6.67 6.89 39.31
C GLU A 25 -7.73 6.07 38.56
N VAL A 26 -7.32 5.16 37.67
CA VAL A 26 -8.23 4.20 37.03
C VAL A 26 -8.90 3.30 38.06
N PHE A 27 -8.17 2.82 39.07
CA PHE A 27 -8.73 2.03 40.16
C PHE A 27 -9.71 2.83 41.04
N GLU A 28 -9.43 4.12 41.27
CA GLU A 28 -10.35 5.01 42.00
C GLU A 28 -11.62 5.33 41.20
N LEU A 29 -11.48 5.65 39.90
CA LEU A 29 -12.59 5.95 39.00
C LEU A 29 -13.48 4.73 38.76
N LEU A 30 -12.87 3.57 38.51
CA LEU A 30 -13.55 2.29 38.35
C LEU A 30 -13.95 1.65 39.68
N LYS A 31 -13.59 2.26 40.82
CA LYS A 31 -13.84 1.74 42.18
C LYS A 31 -13.53 0.24 42.29
N CYS A 32 -12.36 -0.17 41.81
CA CYS A 32 -11.90 -1.57 41.89
C CYS A 32 -10.55 -1.64 42.60
N SER A 33 -10.27 -2.79 43.22
CA SER A 33 -8.96 -3.08 43.80
C SER A 33 -8.11 -3.88 42.82
N LYS A 34 -6.80 -3.97 43.07
CA LYS A 34 -5.88 -4.81 42.27
C LYS A 34 -6.23 -6.31 42.31
N GLU A 35 -7.03 -6.73 43.29
CA GLU A 35 -7.47 -8.12 43.46
C GLU A 35 -8.76 -8.44 42.68
N GLY A 36 -9.34 -7.45 42.00
CA GLY A 36 -10.52 -7.61 41.15
C GLY A 36 -11.82 -7.15 41.81
N LEU A 37 -12.94 -7.64 41.30
CA LEU A 37 -14.29 -7.29 41.77
C LEU A 37 -14.86 -8.40 42.63
N THR A 38 -15.58 -8.02 43.69
CA THR A 38 -16.41 -8.97 44.43
C THR A 38 -17.61 -9.40 43.59
N SER A 39 -18.17 -10.58 43.87
CA SER A 39 -19.34 -11.09 43.14
C SER A 39 -20.55 -10.14 43.23
N GLU A 40 -20.75 -9.48 44.38
CA GLU A 40 -21.82 -8.48 44.55
C GLU A 40 -21.59 -7.21 43.72
N ASP A 41 -20.35 -6.75 43.62
CA ASP A 41 -20.01 -5.59 42.78
C ASP A 41 -20.15 -5.92 41.29
N GLY A 42 -19.85 -7.17 40.91
CA GLY A 42 -20.08 -7.70 39.57
C GLY A 42 -21.56 -7.65 39.18
N GLU A 43 -22.46 -8.12 40.06
CA GLU A 43 -23.91 -8.07 39.83
C GLU A 43 -24.46 -6.64 39.72
N ARG A 44 -23.98 -5.71 40.57
CA ARG A 44 -24.37 -4.29 40.45
C ARG A 44 -23.93 -3.68 39.13
N ARG A 45 -22.72 -3.97 38.66
CA ARG A 45 -22.22 -3.45 37.38
C ARG A 45 -22.96 -4.03 36.19
N LEU A 46 -23.34 -5.30 36.25
CA LEU A 46 -24.22 -5.94 35.26
C LEU A 46 -25.55 -5.20 35.09
N GLN A 47 -26.10 -4.62 36.16
CA GLN A 47 -27.31 -3.79 36.08
C GLN A 47 -27.07 -2.42 35.43
N VAL A 48 -25.88 -1.82 35.62
CA VAL A 48 -25.55 -0.48 35.08
C VAL A 48 -25.11 -0.53 33.62
N PHE A 49 -24.16 -1.41 33.29
CA PHE A 49 -23.56 -1.53 31.95
C PHE A 49 -24.30 -2.52 31.05
N GLY A 50 -25.20 -3.34 31.62
CA GLY A 50 -25.87 -4.41 30.91
C GLY A 50 -24.99 -5.67 30.80
N PRO A 51 -25.59 -6.80 30.38
CA PRO A 51 -24.82 -8.00 30.05
C PRO A 51 -23.90 -7.71 28.87
N ASN A 52 -22.67 -8.24 28.91
CA ASN A 52 -21.72 -8.17 27.81
C ASN A 52 -22.16 -9.08 26.64
N LYS A 53 -23.31 -8.76 26.05
CA LYS A 53 -23.99 -9.51 25.01
C LYS A 53 -24.45 -8.51 23.95
N LEU A 54 -23.93 -8.68 22.73
CA LEU A 54 -24.35 -7.91 21.56
C LEU A 54 -25.87 -8.06 21.38
N GLU A 55 -26.57 -6.94 21.21
CA GLU A 55 -28.00 -6.95 20.92
C GLU A 55 -28.23 -7.61 19.55
N GLU A 56 -28.63 -8.88 19.56
CA GLU A 56 -29.15 -9.54 18.37
C GLU A 56 -30.48 -8.87 17.98
N LYS A 57 -30.48 -8.11 16.89
CA LYS A 57 -31.71 -7.74 16.20
C LYS A 57 -32.47 -9.02 15.88
N LYS A 58 -33.62 -9.23 16.53
CA LYS A 58 -34.50 -10.39 16.28
C LYS A 58 -35.10 -10.27 14.88
N GLU A 59 -34.36 -10.71 13.88
CA GLU A 59 -34.91 -11.06 12.58
C GLU A 59 -35.76 -12.33 12.74
N SER A 60 -36.88 -12.40 12.03
CA SER A 60 -37.70 -13.61 12.03
C SER A 60 -36.87 -14.78 11.51
N LYS A 61 -36.59 -15.76 12.38
CA LYS A 61 -35.80 -16.96 12.05
C LYS A 61 -36.37 -17.71 10.85
N PHE A 62 -37.69 -17.62 10.63
CA PHE A 62 -38.36 -18.23 9.49
C PHE A 62 -38.09 -17.52 8.16
N LEU A 63 -38.09 -16.18 8.16
CA LEU A 63 -37.74 -15.37 6.97
C LEU A 63 -36.26 -15.51 6.60
N LYS A 64 -35.39 -15.58 7.61
CA LYS A 64 -33.96 -15.83 7.40
C LYS A 64 -33.72 -17.25 6.87
N PHE A 65 -34.43 -18.25 7.41
CA PHE A 65 -34.41 -19.63 6.92
C PHE A 65 -34.88 -19.72 5.46
N LEU A 66 -35.98 -19.07 5.08
CA LEU A 66 -36.42 -19.02 3.67
C LEU A 66 -35.40 -18.29 2.77
N GLY A 67 -34.77 -17.23 3.27
CA GLY A 67 -33.69 -16.53 2.57
C GLY A 67 -32.44 -17.40 2.33
N PHE A 68 -32.12 -18.30 3.26
CA PHE A 68 -31.04 -19.28 3.08
C PHE A 68 -31.35 -20.33 1.99
N MET A 69 -32.62 -20.68 1.77
CA MET A 69 -33.00 -21.67 0.73
C MET A 69 -32.93 -21.12 -0.69
N TRP A 70 -32.81 -19.80 -0.88
CA TRP A 70 -32.69 -19.15 -2.19
C TRP A 70 -31.26 -18.74 -2.56
N ASN A 71 -30.26 -19.23 -1.84
CA ASN A 71 -28.86 -19.01 -2.17
C ASN A 71 -28.39 -20.05 -3.21
N PRO A 72 -27.93 -19.65 -4.42
CA PRO A 72 -27.41 -20.58 -5.42
C PRO A 72 -26.28 -21.48 -4.91
N LEU A 73 -25.54 -21.03 -3.88
CA LEU A 73 -24.49 -21.81 -3.22
C LEU A 73 -25.03 -23.02 -2.45
N SER A 74 -26.25 -22.97 -1.89
CA SER A 74 -26.82 -24.11 -1.16
C SER A 74 -27.10 -25.28 -2.10
N TRP A 75 -27.61 -25.00 -3.29
CA TRP A 75 -27.85 -26.02 -4.32
C TRP A 75 -26.54 -26.62 -4.84
N VAL A 76 -25.49 -25.80 -4.98
CA VAL A 76 -24.15 -26.28 -5.32
C VAL A 76 -23.54 -27.11 -4.18
N MET A 77 -23.76 -26.72 -2.91
CA MET A 77 -23.30 -27.47 -1.74
C MET A 77 -24.05 -28.79 -1.55
N GLU A 78 -25.34 -28.85 -1.83
CA GLU A 78 -26.15 -30.08 -1.78
C GLU A 78 -25.82 -31.01 -2.95
N ALA A 79 -25.60 -30.47 -4.15
CA ALA A 79 -25.08 -31.24 -5.29
C ALA A 79 -23.64 -31.70 -5.06
N ALA A 80 -22.80 -30.88 -4.43
CA ALA A 80 -21.44 -31.24 -4.03
C ALA A 80 -21.42 -32.24 -2.87
N ALA A 81 -22.36 -32.18 -1.94
CA ALA A 81 -22.51 -33.13 -0.85
C ALA A 81 -23.01 -34.49 -1.38
N LEU A 82 -23.97 -34.50 -2.32
CA LEU A 82 -24.39 -35.71 -3.03
C LEU A 82 -23.24 -36.28 -3.87
N MET A 83 -22.52 -35.46 -4.63
CA MET A 83 -21.31 -35.87 -5.35
C MET A 83 -20.22 -36.36 -4.40
N ALA A 84 -20.01 -35.72 -3.25
CA ALA A 84 -19.02 -36.11 -2.25
C ALA A 84 -19.41 -37.41 -1.57
N ILE A 85 -20.69 -37.68 -1.29
CA ILE A 85 -21.15 -38.97 -0.76
C ILE A 85 -20.97 -40.08 -1.81
N VAL A 86 -21.20 -39.77 -3.09
CA VAL A 86 -20.97 -40.70 -4.21
C VAL A 86 -19.47 -40.92 -4.48
N LEU A 87 -18.62 -39.91 -4.28
CA LEU A 87 -17.16 -39.97 -4.43
C LEU A 87 -16.42 -40.44 -3.17
N ALA A 88 -17.04 -40.38 -1.98
CA ALA A 88 -16.42 -40.73 -0.69
C ALA A 88 -16.12 -42.23 -0.53
N ASN A 89 -16.57 -43.07 -1.47
CA ASN A 89 -16.20 -44.48 -1.53
C ASN A 89 -14.90 -44.76 -2.31
N GLY A 90 -14.09 -43.75 -2.69
CA GLY A 90 -12.87 -44.02 -3.47
C GLY A 90 -11.71 -43.08 -3.20
N GLY A 91 -10.62 -43.62 -2.64
CA GLY A 91 -9.29 -43.05 -2.83
C GLY A 91 -8.32 -43.30 -1.68
N ALA A 92 -8.44 -42.52 -0.60
CA ALA A 92 -7.37 -42.44 0.42
C ALA A 92 -7.58 -43.32 1.66
N ARG A 93 -8.83 -43.68 2.00
CA ARG A 93 -9.18 -44.52 3.17
C ARG A 93 -9.58 -45.94 2.80
N ALA A 94 -9.45 -46.31 1.52
CA ALA A 94 -9.77 -47.66 1.08
C ALA A 94 -8.81 -48.66 1.75
N GLY A 95 -9.37 -49.67 2.43
CA GLY A 95 -8.60 -50.72 3.13
C GLY A 95 -8.08 -50.34 4.52
N ILE A 96 -8.35 -49.14 5.02
CA ILE A 96 -7.77 -48.62 6.27
C ILE A 96 -8.88 -48.22 7.26
N GLN A 97 -8.87 -48.81 8.46
CA GLN A 97 -9.73 -48.38 9.58
C GLN A 97 -8.98 -47.42 10.51
N GLU A 98 -9.40 -46.15 10.51
CA GLU A 98 -8.79 -45.11 11.35
C GLU A 98 -9.14 -45.30 12.84
N VAL A 99 -8.12 -45.26 13.71
CA VAL A 99 -8.28 -45.40 15.18
C VAL A 99 -8.12 -44.09 15.92
N HIS A 100 -7.13 -43.29 15.51
CA HIS A 100 -6.80 -42.01 16.13
C HIS A 100 -6.02 -41.12 15.16
N PHE A 101 -6.33 -39.83 15.16
CA PHE A 101 -5.64 -38.82 14.36
C PHE A 101 -5.07 -37.74 15.28
N LEU A 102 -3.76 -37.53 15.20
CA LEU A 102 -3.07 -36.43 15.85
C LEU A 102 -3.07 -35.23 14.89
N PRO A 103 -3.83 -34.15 15.19
CA PRO A 103 -3.93 -32.97 14.34
C PRO A 103 -2.62 -32.18 14.31
N PHE A 104 -2.52 -31.27 13.35
CA PHE A 104 -1.32 -30.45 13.18
C PHE A 104 -1.17 -29.48 14.35
N ASN A 105 -0.03 -29.56 15.03
CA ASN A 105 0.37 -28.60 16.05
C ASN A 105 1.52 -27.73 15.49
N PRO A 106 1.43 -26.39 15.51
CA PRO A 106 2.52 -25.50 15.08
C PRO A 106 3.86 -25.73 15.78
N VAL A 107 3.82 -26.29 16.99
CA VAL A 107 5.00 -26.62 17.79
C VAL A 107 5.67 -27.88 17.26
N ASP A 108 4.91 -28.98 17.13
CA ASP A 108 5.44 -30.29 16.73
C ASP A 108 5.65 -30.39 15.21
N LYS A 109 5.01 -29.50 14.43
CA LYS A 109 5.04 -29.41 12.96
C LYS A 109 4.83 -30.75 12.25
N ARG A 110 4.05 -31.64 12.86
CA ARG A 110 3.72 -32.97 12.34
C ARG A 110 2.26 -33.30 12.56
N THR A 111 1.79 -34.26 11.79
CA THR A 111 0.51 -34.95 11.95
C THR A 111 0.77 -36.44 11.95
N ALA A 112 -0.04 -37.19 12.67
CA ALA A 112 0.06 -38.65 12.67
C ALA A 112 -1.33 -39.28 12.63
N ILE A 113 -1.43 -40.42 11.95
CA ILE A 113 -2.63 -41.24 11.92
C ILE A 113 -2.27 -42.65 12.38
N THR A 114 -3.01 -43.15 13.35
CA THR A 114 -2.97 -44.55 13.77
C THR A 114 -4.15 -45.27 13.13
N TYR A 115 -3.88 -46.35 12.42
CA TYR A 115 -4.88 -47.09 11.69
C TYR A 115 -4.66 -48.60 11.76
N ILE A 116 -5.73 -49.34 11.53
CA ILE A 116 -5.73 -50.80 11.40
C ILE A 116 -5.84 -51.11 9.91
N ASP A 117 -4.93 -51.96 9.42
CA ASP A 117 -5.02 -52.48 8.07
C ASP A 117 -6.09 -53.58 8.02
N ASN A 118 -7.04 -53.47 7.10
CA ASN A 118 -8.14 -54.42 6.98
C ASN A 118 -7.69 -55.78 6.41
N SER A 119 -6.54 -55.86 5.73
CA SER A 119 -6.03 -57.14 5.22
C SER A 119 -5.41 -58.01 6.32
N ASP A 120 -4.64 -57.38 7.22
CA ASP A 120 -3.74 -58.09 8.15
C ASP A 120 -4.14 -57.92 9.63
N GLY A 121 -5.04 -56.97 9.94
CA GLY A 121 -5.44 -56.64 11.31
C GLY A 121 -4.30 -56.05 12.17
N SER A 122 -3.19 -55.68 11.54
CA SER A 122 -2.03 -55.03 12.14
C SER A 122 -2.27 -53.55 12.36
N TRP A 123 -1.73 -53.04 13.46
CA TRP A 123 -1.80 -51.61 13.78
C TRP A 123 -0.58 -50.90 13.22
N HIS A 124 -0.84 -49.89 12.40
CA HIS A 124 0.16 -49.05 11.79
C HIS A 124 -0.04 -47.60 12.20
N ARG A 125 1.06 -46.86 12.28
CA ARG A 125 1.06 -45.42 12.50
C ARG A 125 1.86 -44.77 11.38
N ALA A 126 1.26 -43.79 10.72
CA ALA A 126 1.93 -43.00 9.70
C ALA A 126 2.00 -41.54 10.16
N SER A 127 3.14 -40.89 9.96
CA SER A 127 3.33 -39.49 10.28
C SER A 127 3.86 -38.73 9.08
N LYS A 128 3.38 -37.49 8.93
CA LYS A 128 3.89 -36.52 7.98
C LYS A 128 4.15 -35.19 8.66
N GLY A 129 5.21 -34.50 8.27
CA GLY A 129 5.59 -33.24 8.90
C GLY A 129 6.78 -32.56 8.25
N ALA A 130 7.29 -31.53 8.94
CA ALA A 130 8.54 -30.88 8.56
C ALA A 130 9.68 -31.91 8.52
N PRO A 131 10.53 -31.93 7.48
CA PRO A 131 11.57 -32.95 7.33
C PRO A 131 12.49 -33.06 8.54
N GLU A 132 12.90 -31.94 9.14
CA GLU A 132 13.76 -31.93 10.34
C GLU A 132 13.14 -32.69 11.51
N GLN A 133 11.85 -32.47 11.76
CA GLN A 133 11.11 -33.12 12.84
C GLN A 133 10.90 -34.62 12.58
N ILE A 134 10.70 -35.00 11.31
CA ILE A 134 10.56 -36.41 10.93
C ILE A 134 11.93 -37.14 10.96
N ILE A 135 13.02 -36.45 10.61
CA ILE A 135 14.39 -36.97 10.73
C ILE A 135 14.73 -37.24 12.20
N GLU A 136 14.36 -36.33 13.10
CA GLU A 136 14.52 -36.49 14.55
C GLU A 136 13.64 -37.62 15.10
N LEU A 137 12.37 -37.69 14.70
CA LEU A 137 11.45 -38.77 15.05
C LEU A 137 12.01 -40.17 14.70
N CYS A 138 12.64 -40.29 13.54
CA CYS A 138 13.21 -41.55 13.06
C CYS A 138 14.63 -41.82 13.61
N ASN A 139 15.20 -40.93 14.42
CA ASN A 139 16.57 -41.01 14.93
C ASN A 139 17.61 -41.37 13.84
N LEU A 140 17.50 -40.74 12.66
CA LEU A 140 18.41 -41.02 11.54
C LEU A 140 19.85 -40.60 11.88
N THR A 141 20.79 -41.53 11.76
CA THR A 141 22.22 -41.31 12.04
C THR A 141 23.10 -41.40 10.78
N GLY A 142 24.26 -40.73 10.84
CA GLY A 142 25.34 -40.87 9.85
C GLY A 142 25.03 -40.37 8.44
N GLY A 143 25.53 -41.09 7.43
CA GLY A 143 25.50 -40.68 6.02
C GLY A 143 24.10 -40.61 5.39
N PHE A 144 23.12 -41.33 5.93
CA PHE A 144 21.74 -41.27 5.42
C PHE A 144 21.08 -39.91 5.70
N LYS A 145 21.30 -39.34 6.89
CA LYS A 145 20.84 -37.99 7.24
C LYS A 145 21.42 -36.94 6.29
N SER A 146 22.71 -37.01 5.98
CA SER A 146 23.36 -36.10 5.03
C SER A 146 22.77 -36.20 3.62
N LYS A 147 22.48 -37.43 3.15
CA LYS A 147 21.81 -37.66 1.86
C LYS A 147 20.41 -37.04 1.80
N VAL A 148 19.63 -37.17 2.88
CA VAL A 148 18.29 -36.57 2.98
C VAL A 148 18.38 -35.04 2.95
N HIS A 149 19.31 -34.43 3.70
CA HIS A 149 19.55 -32.98 3.64
C HIS A 149 19.93 -32.50 2.23
N ALA A 150 20.85 -33.20 1.54
CA ALA A 150 21.23 -32.84 0.17
C ALA A 150 20.04 -32.87 -0.82
N ILE A 151 19.08 -33.79 -0.63
CA ILE A 151 17.86 -33.85 -1.45
C ILE A 151 16.92 -32.70 -1.11
N ILE A 152 16.79 -32.34 0.18
CA ILE A 152 16.00 -31.19 0.62
C ILE A 152 16.55 -29.90 -0.01
N ASP A 153 17.86 -29.71 0.03
CA ASP A 153 18.52 -28.54 -0.56
C ASP A 153 18.29 -28.49 -2.08
N LYS A 154 18.39 -29.64 -2.77
CA LYS A 154 18.10 -29.74 -4.21
C LYS A 154 16.63 -29.44 -4.54
N PHE A 155 15.69 -29.75 -3.65
CA PHE A 155 14.29 -29.34 -3.80
C PHE A 155 14.13 -27.85 -3.53
N ALA A 156 14.82 -27.31 -2.54
CA ALA A 156 14.79 -25.90 -2.18
C ALA A 156 15.33 -25.01 -3.33
N ASP A 157 16.40 -25.42 -4.00
CA ASP A 157 16.96 -24.76 -5.19
C ASP A 157 15.96 -24.70 -6.36
N ARG A 158 15.04 -25.67 -6.42
CA ARG A 158 13.97 -25.71 -7.41
C ARG A 158 12.70 -24.97 -6.97
N GLY A 159 12.70 -24.41 -5.76
CA GLY A 159 11.55 -23.72 -5.16
C GLY A 159 10.46 -24.69 -4.69
N LEU A 160 10.83 -25.92 -4.32
CA LEU A 160 9.90 -26.95 -3.87
C LEU A 160 10.02 -27.10 -2.35
N ARG A 161 8.89 -27.06 -1.65
CA ARG A 161 8.82 -27.35 -0.21
C ARG A 161 8.90 -28.86 0.01
N SER A 162 9.79 -29.31 0.88
CA SER A 162 9.91 -30.73 1.22
C SER A 162 9.02 -31.11 2.41
N LEU A 163 8.32 -32.23 2.31
CA LEU A 163 7.54 -32.84 3.40
C LEU A 163 8.07 -34.25 3.68
N GLY A 164 8.41 -34.52 4.94
CA GLY A 164 8.88 -35.83 5.38
C GLY A 164 7.72 -36.76 5.71
N VAL A 165 7.86 -38.04 5.35
CA VAL A 165 6.92 -39.11 5.73
C VAL A 165 7.65 -40.23 6.45
N ALA A 166 7.04 -40.69 7.55
CA ALA A 166 7.52 -41.80 8.34
C ALA A 166 6.39 -42.77 8.68
N ARG A 167 6.75 -44.04 8.90
CA ARG A 167 5.83 -45.12 9.26
C ARG A 167 6.36 -45.88 10.47
N GLN A 168 5.47 -46.46 11.25
CA GLN A 168 5.76 -47.25 12.42
C GLN A 168 4.71 -48.37 12.55
N THR A 169 5.08 -49.52 13.09
CA THR A 169 4.16 -50.57 13.53
C THR A 169 3.90 -50.44 15.02
N VAL A 170 2.69 -50.77 15.48
CA VAL A 170 2.31 -50.75 16.91
C VAL A 170 1.97 -52.18 17.36
N PRO A 171 2.96 -52.94 17.87
CA PRO A 171 2.76 -54.35 18.22
C PRO A 171 1.74 -54.57 19.34
N ASP A 172 1.69 -53.65 20.30
CA ASP A 172 0.85 -53.77 21.50
C ASP A 172 -0.65 -53.55 21.23
N LYS A 173 -1.03 -53.18 20.00
CA LYS A 173 -2.42 -52.88 19.58
C LYS A 173 -3.17 -51.91 20.52
N CYS A 174 -2.42 -51.03 21.18
CA CYS A 174 -2.93 -50.01 22.10
C CYS A 174 -2.66 -48.61 21.55
N LYS A 175 -3.62 -47.69 21.78
CA LYS A 175 -3.52 -46.31 21.26
C LYS A 175 -2.38 -45.52 21.89
N GLU A 176 -2.15 -45.73 23.18
CA GLU A 176 -1.19 -45.02 24.03
C GLU A 176 0.22 -45.61 24.01
N SER A 177 0.42 -46.77 23.37
CA SER A 177 1.76 -47.36 23.24
C SER A 177 2.61 -46.52 22.28
N ASP A 178 3.86 -46.30 22.65
CA ASP A 178 4.83 -45.58 21.85
C ASP A 178 5.12 -46.29 20.52
N GLY A 179 4.99 -47.61 20.44
CA GLY A 179 5.18 -48.43 19.23
C GLY A 179 6.65 -48.77 18.91
N ALA A 180 6.91 -49.35 17.73
CA ALA A 180 8.26 -49.74 17.26
C ALA A 180 9.13 -48.53 16.84
N PRO A 181 10.43 -48.64 16.52
CA PRO A 181 11.16 -47.50 15.96
C PRO A 181 10.53 -46.96 14.66
N TRP A 182 10.53 -45.64 14.47
CA TRP A 182 9.98 -45.02 13.26
C TRP A 182 10.89 -45.26 12.05
N GLU A 183 10.28 -45.70 10.95
CA GLU A 183 10.91 -45.88 9.65
C GLU A 183 10.73 -44.61 8.80
N PHE A 184 11.84 -44.04 8.34
CA PHE A 184 11.79 -42.92 7.39
C PHE A 184 11.47 -43.45 5.99
N VAL A 185 10.28 -43.13 5.48
CA VAL A 185 9.81 -43.66 4.19
C VAL A 185 10.33 -42.81 3.03
N GLY A 186 10.32 -41.48 3.16
CA GLY A 186 10.77 -40.60 2.09
C GLY A 186 10.44 -39.12 2.26
N LEU A 187 10.76 -38.36 1.22
CA LEU A 187 10.48 -36.94 1.09
C LEU A 187 9.54 -36.71 -0.11
N LEU A 188 8.54 -35.87 0.08
CA LEU A 188 7.67 -35.40 -0.99
C LEU A 188 7.97 -33.93 -1.30
N PRO A 189 8.32 -33.57 -2.54
CA PRO A 189 8.39 -32.19 -2.97
C PRO A 189 6.98 -31.66 -3.27
N LEU A 190 6.65 -30.52 -2.66
CA LEU A 190 5.42 -29.77 -2.85
C LEU A 190 5.76 -28.47 -3.56
N PHE A 191 4.96 -28.13 -4.56
CA PHE A 191 5.09 -26.87 -5.26
C PHE A 191 3.93 -25.95 -4.87
N ASP A 192 4.24 -24.74 -4.43
CA ASP A 192 3.25 -23.69 -4.20
C ASP A 192 3.26 -22.73 -5.40
N PRO A 193 2.34 -22.90 -6.36
CA PRO A 193 2.34 -22.07 -7.56
C PRO A 193 1.96 -20.63 -7.21
N PRO A 194 2.72 -19.63 -7.68
CA PRO A 194 2.29 -18.24 -7.54
C PRO A 194 0.98 -18.03 -8.29
N ARG A 195 0.13 -17.13 -7.77
CA ARG A 195 -1.10 -16.76 -8.47
C ARG A 195 -0.75 -16.09 -9.80
N HIS A 196 -1.58 -16.32 -10.81
CA HIS A 196 -1.36 -15.84 -12.18
C HIS A 196 -1.24 -14.31 -12.28
N ASP A 197 -1.91 -13.58 -11.39
CA ASP A 197 -1.94 -12.12 -11.32
C ASP A 197 -0.79 -11.51 -10.52
N SER A 198 -0.07 -12.30 -9.71
CA SER A 198 0.87 -11.78 -8.71
C SER A 198 2.07 -11.08 -9.34
N ALA A 199 2.62 -11.63 -10.43
CA ALA A 199 3.76 -11.03 -11.11
C ALA A 199 3.43 -9.66 -11.74
N GLU A 200 2.27 -9.55 -12.40
CA GLU A 200 1.80 -8.28 -12.94
C GLU A 200 1.50 -7.27 -11.83
N THR A 201 0.88 -7.75 -10.74
CA THR A 201 0.54 -6.92 -9.59
C THR A 201 1.78 -6.33 -8.92
N ILE A 202 2.84 -7.11 -8.74
CA ILE A 202 4.12 -6.61 -8.17
C ILE A 202 4.71 -5.52 -9.08
N ARG A 203 4.72 -5.74 -10.41
CA ARG A 203 5.16 -4.71 -11.36
C ARG A 203 4.31 -3.46 -11.28
N ARG A 204 2.99 -3.60 -11.15
CA ARG A 204 2.06 -2.47 -11.00
C ARG A 204 2.28 -1.72 -9.69
N ALA A 205 2.51 -2.42 -8.58
CA ALA A 205 2.85 -1.83 -7.30
C ALA A 205 4.16 -1.01 -7.39
N LEU A 206 5.20 -1.58 -8.01
CA LEU A 206 6.47 -0.90 -8.25
C LEU A 206 6.32 0.35 -9.12
N ASN A 207 5.53 0.27 -10.20
CA ASN A 207 5.20 1.43 -11.04
C ASN A 207 4.44 2.52 -10.28
N LEU A 208 3.74 2.15 -9.21
CA LEU A 208 3.05 3.08 -8.31
C LEU A 208 3.94 3.58 -7.15
N GLY A 209 5.24 3.24 -7.16
CA GLY A 209 6.18 3.59 -6.11
C GLY A 209 5.94 2.87 -4.78
N VAL A 210 5.28 1.71 -4.80
CA VAL A 210 5.10 0.84 -3.63
C VAL A 210 6.06 -0.34 -3.77
N ASN A 211 7.06 -0.41 -2.89
CA ASN A 211 7.98 -1.54 -2.84
C ASN A 211 7.29 -2.71 -2.11
N VAL A 212 7.30 -3.89 -2.73
CA VAL A 212 6.71 -5.11 -2.15
C VAL A 212 7.84 -5.98 -1.63
N LYS A 213 7.83 -6.27 -0.32
CA LYS A 213 8.83 -7.12 0.33
C LYS A 213 8.19 -8.46 0.71
N MET A 214 8.84 -9.57 0.34
CA MET A 214 8.37 -10.91 0.72
C MET A 214 8.70 -11.21 2.18
N ILE A 215 7.75 -11.74 2.94
CA ILE A 215 7.98 -12.25 4.30
C ILE A 215 7.48 -13.70 4.33
N THR A 216 8.40 -14.66 4.46
CA THR A 216 8.05 -16.09 4.46
C THR A 216 8.75 -16.87 5.57
N GLY A 217 8.08 -17.92 6.05
CA GLY A 217 8.66 -18.92 6.94
C GLY A 217 9.48 -19.99 6.21
N ASP A 218 9.45 -20.02 4.88
CA ASP A 218 10.24 -20.96 4.08
C ASP A 218 11.74 -20.61 4.09
N GLN A 219 12.58 -21.58 3.74
CA GLN A 219 14.01 -21.38 3.61
C GLN A 219 14.35 -20.37 2.51
N LEU A 220 15.52 -19.74 2.64
CA LEU A 220 15.96 -18.66 1.73
C LEU A 220 16.03 -19.09 0.27
N ALA A 221 16.45 -20.32 -0.02
CA ALA A 221 16.54 -20.83 -1.40
C ALA A 221 15.16 -20.88 -2.07
N ILE A 222 14.13 -21.37 -1.36
CA ILE A 222 12.75 -21.41 -1.83
C ILE A 222 12.23 -19.99 -2.06
N ALA A 223 12.45 -19.09 -1.09
CA ALA A 223 12.01 -17.70 -1.18
C ALA A 223 12.63 -16.98 -2.40
N LYS A 224 13.94 -17.16 -2.63
CA LYS A 224 14.65 -16.60 -3.79
C LYS A 224 14.13 -17.15 -5.11
N GLU A 225 13.86 -18.45 -5.20
CA GLU A 225 13.32 -19.04 -6.42
C GLU A 225 11.88 -18.57 -6.71
N THR A 226 11.04 -18.51 -5.69
CA THR A 226 9.68 -17.95 -5.81
C THR A 226 9.73 -16.46 -6.20
N GLY A 227 10.60 -15.68 -5.56
CA GLY A 227 10.84 -14.27 -5.88
C GLY A 227 11.33 -14.06 -7.32
N ARG A 228 12.23 -14.93 -7.81
CA ARG A 228 12.72 -14.94 -9.19
C ARG A 228 11.59 -15.17 -10.19
N ARG A 229 10.70 -16.13 -9.92
CA ARG A 229 9.53 -16.41 -10.78
C ARG A 229 8.49 -15.29 -10.77
N LEU A 230 8.28 -14.66 -9.62
CA LEU A 230 7.38 -13.51 -9.47
C LEU A 230 7.95 -12.21 -10.06
N GLY A 231 9.27 -12.14 -10.30
CA GLY A 231 9.94 -10.93 -10.75
C GLY A 231 10.12 -9.87 -9.66
N MET A 232 10.21 -10.30 -8.39
CA MET A 232 10.39 -9.41 -7.23
C MET A 232 11.85 -9.05 -6.96
N GLY A 233 12.80 -9.83 -7.50
CA GLY A 233 14.22 -9.75 -7.18
C GLY A 233 14.68 -10.91 -6.30
N THR A 234 15.99 -11.05 -6.12
CA THR A 234 16.63 -12.13 -5.34
C THR A 234 17.49 -11.60 -4.19
N ASN A 235 17.45 -10.29 -3.91
CA ASN A 235 18.18 -9.67 -2.81
C ASN A 235 17.45 -9.91 -1.48
N MET A 236 17.33 -11.19 -1.10
CA MET A 236 16.63 -11.65 0.09
C MET A 236 17.61 -12.17 1.13
N TYR A 237 17.27 -11.99 2.40
CA TYR A 237 18.11 -12.35 3.54
C TYR A 237 17.35 -13.26 4.53
N PRO A 238 18.03 -14.14 5.27
CA PRO A 238 17.38 -14.90 6.32
C PRO A 238 17.07 -13.99 7.52
N SER A 239 16.00 -14.29 8.25
CA SER A 239 15.57 -13.55 9.44
C SER A 239 16.62 -13.52 10.55
N SER A 240 17.48 -14.55 10.61
CA SER A 240 18.59 -14.66 11.57
C SER A 240 19.67 -13.59 11.36
N SER A 241 19.91 -13.15 10.12
CA SER A 241 20.84 -12.04 9.83
C SER A 241 20.38 -10.70 10.43
N LEU A 242 19.10 -10.58 10.79
CA LEU A 242 18.56 -9.38 11.45
C LEU A 242 18.86 -9.33 12.95
N LEU A 243 19.21 -10.47 13.57
CA LEU A 243 19.52 -10.59 15.00
C LEU A 243 21.00 -10.33 15.32
N GLY A 244 21.85 -10.07 14.31
CA GLY A 244 23.29 -9.86 14.51
C GLY A 244 24.12 -11.14 14.54
N ASP A 245 23.51 -12.31 14.38
CA ASP A 245 24.20 -13.59 14.16
C ASP A 245 24.72 -13.65 12.71
N ASN A 246 25.74 -12.83 12.42
CA ASN A 246 26.35 -12.76 11.11
C ASN A 246 27.39 -13.87 10.94
N LYS A 247 27.02 -14.95 10.24
CA LYS A 247 27.97 -15.97 9.75
C LYS A 247 28.78 -15.46 8.53
N ASP A 248 28.28 -14.47 7.80
CA ASP A 248 28.94 -13.92 6.61
C ASP A 248 29.61 -12.56 6.89
N PRO A 249 30.93 -12.41 6.62
CA PRO A 249 31.68 -11.19 6.90
C PRO A 249 31.31 -10.01 5.99
N SER A 250 30.70 -10.25 4.82
CA SER A 250 30.21 -9.18 3.93
C SER A 250 28.96 -8.49 4.47
N ILE A 251 28.06 -9.25 5.11
CA ILE A 251 26.79 -8.77 5.68
C ILE A 251 27.04 -7.92 6.93
N ALA A 252 28.12 -8.19 7.66
CA ALA A 252 28.51 -7.42 8.85
C ALA A 252 28.90 -5.96 8.54
N SER A 253 29.21 -5.62 7.29
CA SER A 253 29.64 -4.26 6.91
C SER A 253 28.50 -3.25 6.72
N ILE A 254 27.27 -3.73 6.48
CA ILE A 254 26.10 -2.88 6.23
C ILE A 254 25.25 -2.84 7.51
N PRO A 255 24.86 -1.65 8.00
CA PRO A 255 23.92 -1.55 9.11
C PRO A 255 22.64 -2.34 8.82
N VAL A 256 22.15 -3.11 9.79
CA VAL A 256 20.99 -3.98 9.61
C VAL A 256 19.76 -3.22 9.09
N ASP A 257 19.58 -1.96 9.49
CA ASP A 257 18.45 -1.14 9.03
C ASP A 257 18.56 -0.77 7.55
N GLU A 258 19.76 -0.52 7.05
CA GLU A 258 20.00 -0.27 5.63
C GLU A 258 19.85 -1.55 4.81
N LEU A 259 20.25 -2.69 5.38
CA LEU A 259 20.00 -4.00 4.80
C LEU A 259 18.50 -4.28 4.69
N ILE A 260 17.71 -4.00 5.73
CA ILE A 260 16.26 -4.17 5.71
C ILE A 260 15.60 -3.29 4.65
N GLU A 261 16.07 -2.05 4.53
CA GLU A 261 15.58 -1.10 3.53
C GLU A 261 15.87 -1.57 2.10
N LYS A 262 17.07 -2.09 1.84
CA LYS A 262 17.50 -2.59 0.52
C LYS A 262 17.03 -4.01 0.18
N ALA A 263 16.60 -4.79 1.16
CA ALA A 263 16.19 -6.18 0.94
C ALA A 263 14.84 -6.29 0.22
N ASP A 264 14.72 -7.23 -0.72
CA ASP A 264 13.48 -7.55 -1.42
C ASP A 264 12.61 -8.54 -0.62
N GLY A 265 13.17 -9.18 0.41
CA GLY A 265 12.42 -10.10 1.25
C GLY A 265 13.24 -10.78 2.35
N PHE A 266 12.50 -11.38 3.28
CA PHE A 266 13.02 -12.08 4.45
C PHE A 266 12.46 -13.50 4.49
N ALA A 267 13.38 -14.47 4.61
CA ALA A 267 13.07 -15.89 4.68
C ALA A 267 13.34 -16.47 6.06
N GLY A 268 12.76 -17.63 6.37
CA GLY A 268 12.91 -18.29 7.66
C GLY A 268 12.32 -17.49 8.82
N VAL A 269 11.25 -16.73 8.56
CA VAL A 269 10.58 -15.92 9.58
C VAL A 269 9.64 -16.83 10.39
N PHE A 270 10.17 -17.43 11.46
CA PHE A 270 9.39 -18.33 12.31
C PHE A 270 8.72 -17.60 13.48
N PRO A 271 7.53 -18.05 13.93
CA PRO A 271 7.05 -17.81 15.28
C PRO A 271 7.97 -18.55 16.25
N GLY A 272 8.58 -17.83 17.19
CA GLY A 272 9.78 -18.26 17.91
C GLY A 272 9.67 -19.58 18.67
N ARG A 273 10.70 -20.42 18.53
CA ARG A 273 11.20 -21.30 19.62
C ARG A 273 12.69 -21.67 19.55
N HIS A 274 13.47 -21.13 18.61
CA HIS A 274 14.91 -21.39 18.54
C HIS A 274 15.71 -20.10 18.73
N ALA A 275 15.72 -19.63 19.97
CA ALA A 275 16.78 -18.77 20.50
C ALA A 275 17.11 -19.27 21.92
N MET A 276 17.63 -20.49 22.01
CA MET A 276 18.61 -20.87 23.04
C MET A 276 19.96 -20.64 22.35
N THR A 277 20.94 -19.89 22.84
CA THR A 277 21.31 -19.50 24.21
C THR A 277 22.33 -18.38 24.03
N HIS A 278 22.03 -17.15 24.44
CA HIS A 278 23.06 -16.26 24.98
C HIS A 278 22.43 -15.28 25.95
N GLN A 279 22.95 -15.37 27.16
CA GLN A 279 22.55 -14.69 28.37
C GLN A 279 22.90 -13.21 28.26
N LEU A 280 21.90 -12.35 28.17
CA LEU A 280 21.98 -10.97 28.61
C LEU A 280 20.71 -10.69 29.40
N GLU A 281 20.84 -10.79 30.72
CA GLU A 281 19.93 -10.19 31.68
C GLU A 281 19.85 -8.70 31.38
N ILE A 282 18.64 -8.17 31.20
CA ILE A 282 18.17 -6.83 31.60
C ILE A 282 16.66 -6.77 31.28
N ASP A 283 15.89 -6.47 32.34
CA ASP A 283 14.53 -5.91 32.42
C ASP A 283 13.28 -6.81 32.26
N GLN A 284 12.88 -7.40 33.40
CA GLN A 284 11.58 -7.34 34.07
C GLN A 284 10.26 -7.18 33.25
N VAL A 285 9.96 -8.08 32.32
CA VAL A 285 8.56 -8.46 31.99
C VAL A 285 8.48 -9.97 31.73
N PRO A 286 7.90 -10.79 32.63
CA PRO A 286 7.85 -12.24 32.44
C PRO A 286 6.68 -12.67 31.53
N GLU A 287 6.98 -13.57 30.57
CA GLU A 287 6.13 -14.68 30.11
C GLU A 287 4.88 -14.50 29.21
N LEU A 288 4.85 -13.54 28.25
CA LEU A 288 3.86 -13.62 27.15
C LEU A 288 4.31 -13.18 25.75
N THR A 289 5.61 -12.90 25.53
CA THR A 289 6.10 -12.23 24.31
C THR A 289 7.19 -13.01 23.54
N GLY A 290 7.13 -14.33 23.56
CA GLY A 290 8.08 -15.21 22.85
C GLY A 290 7.80 -15.42 21.35
N PHE A 291 6.59 -15.16 20.87
CA PHE A 291 6.09 -15.77 19.62
C PHE A 291 6.15 -14.90 18.34
N THR A 292 6.55 -13.62 18.38
CA THR A 292 6.32 -12.71 17.23
C THR A 292 7.43 -11.68 16.95
N LYS A 293 8.67 -11.87 17.44
CA LYS A 293 9.69 -10.80 17.39
C LYS A 293 10.11 -10.39 15.96
N HIS A 294 10.23 -11.32 15.01
CA HIS A 294 10.85 -11.01 13.71
C HIS A 294 9.98 -10.12 12.80
N LYS A 295 8.70 -10.49 12.56
CA LYS A 295 7.81 -9.71 11.69
C LYS A 295 7.59 -8.30 12.25
N TYR A 296 7.33 -8.21 13.56
CA TYR A 296 7.17 -6.94 14.28
C TYR A 296 8.42 -6.04 14.15
N ASN A 297 9.62 -6.60 14.39
CA ASN A 297 10.86 -5.83 14.32
C ASN A 297 11.16 -5.30 12.91
N ILE A 298 10.86 -6.07 11.86
CA ILE A 298 11.04 -5.63 10.46
C ILE A 298 10.17 -4.40 10.19
N VAL A 299 8.89 -4.46 10.55
CA VAL A 299 7.95 -3.34 10.36
C VAL A 299 8.42 -2.11 11.14
N LYS A 300 8.78 -2.29 12.41
CA LYS A 300 9.22 -1.18 13.27
C LYS A 300 10.47 -0.48 12.73
N ARG A 301 11.47 -1.24 12.26
CA ARG A 301 12.70 -0.65 11.67
C ARG A 301 12.44 0.08 10.36
N LEU A 302 11.51 -0.41 9.54
CA LEU A 302 11.09 0.31 8.33
C LEU A 302 10.36 1.62 8.68
N GLN A 303 9.53 1.60 9.73
CA GLN A 303 8.86 2.81 10.26
C GLN A 303 9.86 3.82 10.83
N GLU A 304 10.89 3.38 11.57
CA GLU A 304 11.98 4.23 12.07
C GLU A 304 12.75 4.92 10.92
N ARG A 305 12.82 4.27 9.75
CA ARG A 305 13.35 4.84 8.50
C ARG A 305 12.36 5.73 7.74
N LYS A 306 11.22 6.06 8.35
CA LYS A 306 10.14 6.91 7.82
C LYS A 306 9.38 6.32 6.63
N HIS A 307 9.45 5.01 6.41
CA HIS A 307 8.59 4.33 5.44
C HIS A 307 7.22 4.07 6.05
N ILE A 308 6.16 4.34 5.29
CA ILE A 308 4.80 3.94 5.66
C ILE A 308 4.63 2.47 5.26
N CYS A 309 4.39 1.62 6.26
CA CYS A 309 4.42 0.17 6.10
C CYS A 309 3.01 -0.42 6.10
N GLY A 310 2.62 -1.01 4.97
CA GLY A 310 1.45 -1.88 4.90
C GLY A 310 1.86 -3.34 5.08
N MET A 311 1.31 -4.03 6.08
CA MET A 311 1.64 -5.43 6.35
C MET A 311 0.43 -6.33 6.08
N THR A 312 0.65 -7.44 5.37
CA THR A 312 -0.37 -8.48 5.16
C THR A 312 -0.17 -9.65 6.12
N GLY A 313 -1.26 -10.22 6.63
CA GLY A 313 -1.21 -11.40 7.52
C GLY A 313 -2.50 -12.22 7.50
N ASP A 314 -2.38 -13.49 7.88
CA ASP A 314 -3.47 -14.47 7.89
C ASP A 314 -3.65 -15.15 9.26
N GLY A 315 -2.54 -15.45 9.93
CA GLY A 315 -2.52 -16.17 11.20
C GLY A 315 -2.63 -15.28 12.44
N VAL A 316 -3.00 -15.91 13.56
CA VAL A 316 -2.98 -15.30 14.90
C VAL A 316 -1.60 -14.74 15.26
N ASN A 317 -0.55 -15.38 14.75
CA ASN A 317 0.84 -14.95 14.95
C ASN A 317 1.15 -13.59 14.31
N ASP A 318 0.37 -13.15 13.32
CA ASP A 318 0.63 -11.90 12.61
C ASP A 318 -0.05 -10.72 13.29
N ALA A 319 -0.97 -10.95 14.24
CA ALA A 319 -1.74 -9.91 14.90
C ALA A 319 -0.88 -8.79 15.53
N PRO A 320 0.21 -9.05 16.28
CA PRO A 320 1.05 -7.98 16.83
C PRO A 320 1.73 -7.13 15.76
N ALA A 321 2.13 -7.75 14.64
CA ALA A 321 2.84 -7.05 13.57
C ALA A 321 1.86 -6.30 12.65
N LEU A 322 0.65 -6.85 12.43
CA LEU A 322 -0.47 -6.17 11.79
C LEU A 322 -0.88 -4.91 12.55
N LYS A 323 -0.97 -5.00 13.88
CA LYS A 323 -1.34 -3.86 14.74
C LYS A 323 -0.25 -2.79 14.83
N ALA A 324 1.01 -3.18 14.69
CA ALA A 324 2.15 -2.26 14.71
C ALA A 324 2.38 -1.55 13.37
N ALA A 325 1.97 -2.16 12.26
CA ALA A 325 2.06 -1.55 10.94
C ALA A 325 1.19 -0.29 10.85
N ASP A 326 1.55 0.64 9.96
CA ASP A 326 0.71 1.82 9.70
C ASP A 326 -0.63 1.44 9.09
N ILE A 327 -0.65 0.33 8.35
CA ILE A 327 -1.84 -0.30 7.79
C ILE A 327 -1.71 -1.82 7.90
N GLY A 328 -2.42 -2.44 8.83
CA GLY A 328 -2.58 -3.89 8.92
C GLY A 328 -3.64 -4.40 7.95
N ILE A 329 -3.29 -5.37 7.10
CA ILE A 329 -4.16 -5.94 6.05
C ILE A 329 -4.40 -7.43 6.34
N ALA A 330 -5.62 -7.80 6.71
CA ALA A 330 -6.01 -9.20 6.83
C ALA A 330 -6.47 -9.76 5.47
N VAL A 331 -5.98 -10.95 5.12
CA VAL A 331 -6.41 -11.67 3.91
C VAL A 331 -7.82 -12.26 4.12
N ALA A 332 -8.56 -12.54 3.03
CA ALA A 332 -9.92 -13.10 3.11
C ALA A 332 -10.02 -14.36 3.96
N ASP A 333 -9.04 -15.26 3.86
CA ASP A 333 -8.98 -16.51 4.62
C ASP A 333 -8.27 -16.36 5.97
N ALA A 334 -8.05 -15.13 6.44
CA ALA A 334 -7.40 -14.87 7.71
C ALA A 334 -8.26 -15.28 8.90
N THR A 335 -7.60 -15.68 9.98
CA THR A 335 -8.21 -15.95 11.29
C THR A 335 -8.93 -14.72 11.85
N ASP A 336 -9.99 -14.93 12.63
CA ASP A 336 -10.75 -13.81 13.22
C ASP A 336 -9.89 -12.93 14.14
N ALA A 337 -8.87 -13.51 14.77
CA ALA A 337 -7.88 -12.76 15.53
C ALA A 337 -7.06 -11.81 14.64
N ALA A 338 -6.59 -12.26 13.47
CA ALA A 338 -5.88 -11.42 12.52
C ALA A 338 -6.79 -10.33 11.92
N ARG A 339 -8.05 -10.66 11.63
CA ARG A 339 -9.06 -9.69 11.16
C ARG A 339 -9.34 -8.60 12.19
N SER A 340 -9.41 -8.97 13.46
CA SER A 340 -9.66 -8.03 14.57
C SER A 340 -8.46 -7.13 14.85
N ALA A 341 -7.24 -7.60 14.55
CA ALA A 341 -6.01 -6.83 14.70
C ALA A 341 -5.69 -5.91 13.52
N SER A 342 -6.27 -6.17 12.33
CA SER A 342 -6.02 -5.43 11.09
C SER A 342 -6.92 -4.19 10.93
N ASP A 343 -6.43 -3.15 10.25
CA ASP A 343 -7.20 -1.95 9.92
C ASP A 343 -8.08 -2.14 8.68
N ILE A 344 -7.69 -3.04 7.78
CA ILE A 344 -8.44 -3.39 6.57
C ILE A 344 -8.52 -4.90 6.41
N VAL A 345 -9.73 -5.40 6.15
CA VAL A 345 -9.99 -6.81 5.88
C VAL A 345 -10.37 -6.97 4.41
N LEU A 346 -9.60 -7.77 3.68
CA LEU A 346 -9.90 -8.08 2.28
C LEU A 346 -10.98 -9.16 2.22
N THR A 347 -12.04 -8.93 1.46
CA THR A 347 -13.09 -9.95 1.22
C THR A 347 -12.74 -10.86 0.03
N GLU A 348 -11.78 -10.45 -0.79
CA GLU A 348 -11.28 -11.19 -1.94
C GLU A 348 -9.80 -11.56 -1.73
N PRO A 349 -9.37 -12.78 -2.10
CA PRO A 349 -7.98 -13.17 -1.96
C PRO A 349 -7.12 -12.59 -3.10
N GLY A 350 -5.88 -12.22 -2.79
CA GLY A 350 -4.86 -11.87 -3.79
C GLY A 350 -4.26 -10.47 -3.62
N LEU A 351 -3.03 -10.30 -4.11
CA LEU A 351 -2.29 -9.05 -4.02
C LEU A 351 -2.92 -7.94 -4.90
N SER A 352 -3.62 -8.33 -5.98
CA SER A 352 -4.26 -7.40 -6.92
C SER A 352 -5.29 -6.49 -6.25
N VAL A 353 -6.01 -7.02 -5.26
CA VAL A 353 -7.01 -6.29 -4.48
C VAL A 353 -6.33 -5.15 -3.69
N ILE A 354 -5.15 -5.40 -3.14
CA ILE A 354 -4.37 -4.39 -2.39
C ILE A 354 -3.96 -3.26 -3.32
N VAL A 355 -3.44 -3.56 -4.51
CA VAL A 355 -3.06 -2.51 -5.48
C VAL A 355 -4.27 -1.69 -5.93
N SER A 356 -5.41 -2.33 -6.12
CA SER A 356 -6.67 -1.65 -6.47
C SER A 356 -7.17 -0.77 -5.32
N ALA A 357 -7.04 -1.21 -4.07
CA ALA A 357 -7.35 -0.44 -2.87
C ALA A 357 -6.41 0.78 -2.75
N VAL A 358 -5.11 0.62 -2.97
CA VAL A 358 -4.13 1.72 -2.97
C VAL A 358 -4.47 2.76 -4.04
N LEU A 359 -4.80 2.35 -5.27
CA LEU A 359 -5.20 3.26 -6.34
C LEU A 359 -6.47 4.05 -6.00
N THR A 360 -7.46 3.38 -5.44
CA THR A 360 -8.74 3.98 -5.03
C THR A 360 -8.53 4.96 -3.88
N SER A 361 -7.76 4.57 -2.87
CA SER A 361 -7.37 5.42 -1.74
C SER A 361 -6.65 6.69 -2.23
N ARG A 362 -5.68 6.56 -3.14
CA ARG A 362 -5.00 7.72 -3.74
C ARG A 362 -5.95 8.62 -4.51
N ALA A 363 -6.94 8.08 -5.22
CA ALA A 363 -7.94 8.89 -5.92
C ALA A 363 -8.80 9.70 -4.93
N ILE A 364 -9.23 9.08 -3.82
CA ILE A 364 -9.97 9.75 -2.74
C ILE A 364 -9.11 10.84 -2.09
N PHE A 365 -7.86 10.52 -1.77
CA PHE A 365 -6.92 11.46 -1.17
C PHE A 365 -6.68 12.70 -2.06
N GLN A 366 -6.59 12.51 -3.38
CA GLN A 366 -6.49 13.65 -4.31
C GLN A 366 -7.74 14.53 -4.28
N ARG A 367 -8.95 13.96 -4.16
CA ARG A 367 -10.19 14.76 -4.02
C ARG A 367 -10.15 15.62 -2.77
N MET A 368 -9.73 15.05 -1.64
CA MET A 368 -9.60 15.78 -0.37
C MET A 368 -8.60 16.93 -0.49
N LYS A 369 -7.40 16.67 -1.06
CA LYS A 369 -6.38 17.70 -1.29
C LYS A 369 -6.89 18.83 -2.17
N ASN A 370 -7.53 18.50 -3.30
CA ASN A 370 -8.08 19.48 -4.23
C ASN A 370 -9.19 20.32 -3.58
N TYR A 371 -10.03 19.70 -2.76
CA TYR A 371 -11.04 20.38 -1.96
C TYR A 371 -10.42 21.36 -0.95
N THR A 372 -9.37 20.96 -0.23
CA THR A 372 -8.70 21.86 0.72
C THR A 372 -8.09 23.08 0.00
N ILE A 373 -7.44 22.89 -1.15
CA ILE A 373 -6.92 24.01 -1.95
C ILE A 373 -8.05 24.97 -2.33
N TYR A 374 -9.18 24.42 -2.78
CA TYR A 374 -10.36 25.18 -3.15
C TYR A 374 -10.95 25.99 -1.98
N ALA A 375 -11.19 25.32 -0.85
CA ALA A 375 -11.77 25.95 0.34
C ALA A 375 -10.89 27.11 0.84
N VAL A 376 -9.58 26.88 0.95
CA VAL A 376 -8.62 27.92 1.34
C VAL A 376 -8.63 29.08 0.35
N SER A 377 -8.63 28.78 -0.95
CA SER A 377 -8.59 29.81 -1.99
C SER A 377 -9.83 30.70 -2.01
N ILE A 378 -11.02 30.15 -1.77
CA ILE A 378 -12.25 30.94 -1.70
C ILE A 378 -12.27 31.82 -0.45
N THR A 379 -11.86 31.30 0.71
CA THR A 379 -11.80 32.09 1.94
C THR A 379 -10.89 33.30 1.76
N ILE A 380 -9.69 33.10 1.20
CA ILE A 380 -8.75 34.19 0.93
C ILE A 380 -9.34 35.18 -0.08
N ARG A 381 -9.99 34.70 -1.15
CA ARG A 381 -10.63 35.57 -2.14
C ARG A 381 -11.69 36.47 -1.51
N ILE A 382 -12.64 35.88 -0.76
CA ILE A 382 -13.77 36.62 -0.18
C ILE A 382 -13.27 37.66 0.82
N VAL A 383 -12.38 37.24 1.73
CA VAL A 383 -11.84 38.13 2.76
C VAL A 383 -11.02 39.25 2.13
N LEU A 384 -10.03 38.93 1.30
CA LEU A 384 -9.15 39.94 0.71
C LEU A 384 -9.88 40.81 -0.32
N GLY A 385 -10.74 40.24 -1.15
CA GLY A 385 -11.46 40.94 -2.20
C GLY A 385 -12.40 42.01 -1.64
N PHE A 386 -13.29 41.64 -0.71
CA PHE A 386 -14.22 42.61 -0.13
C PHE A 386 -13.52 43.60 0.81
N LEU A 387 -12.46 43.18 1.53
CA LEU A 387 -11.63 44.10 2.31
C LEU A 387 -10.99 45.18 1.45
N LEU A 388 -10.39 44.81 0.31
CA LEU A 388 -9.73 45.76 -0.59
C LEU A 388 -10.73 46.73 -1.24
N ILE A 389 -11.92 46.24 -1.62
CA ILE A 389 -12.97 47.09 -2.21
C ILE A 389 -13.47 48.11 -1.18
N ALA A 390 -13.74 47.67 0.06
CA ALA A 390 -14.15 48.56 1.14
C ALA A 390 -13.07 49.58 1.51
N LEU A 391 -11.79 49.20 1.49
CA LEU A 391 -10.69 50.09 1.85
C LEU A 391 -10.40 51.16 0.77
N ILE A 392 -10.54 50.83 -0.51
CA ILE A 392 -10.18 51.73 -1.62
C ILE A 392 -11.34 52.64 -2.03
N TRP A 393 -12.57 52.12 -2.10
CA TRP A 393 -13.74 52.85 -2.61
C TRP A 393 -14.84 53.06 -1.55
N GLU A 394 -14.59 52.73 -0.28
CA GLU A 394 -15.60 52.83 0.80
C GLU A 394 -16.92 52.12 0.46
N PHE A 395 -16.85 51.07 -0.36
CA PHE A 395 -18.01 50.37 -0.88
C PHE A 395 -18.40 49.17 -0.01
N ASP A 396 -19.62 49.22 0.53
CA ASP A 396 -20.18 48.17 1.36
C ASP A 396 -20.93 47.11 0.53
N PHE A 397 -20.30 45.94 0.35
CA PHE A 397 -20.95 44.81 -0.31
C PHE A 397 -22.05 44.18 0.57
N SER A 398 -23.16 43.79 -0.05
CA SER A 398 -24.32 43.21 0.63
C SER A 398 -24.00 41.86 1.30
N PRO A 399 -24.12 41.74 2.65
CA PRO A 399 -23.87 40.47 3.36
C PRO A 399 -24.81 39.35 2.93
N PHE A 400 -26.05 39.67 2.55
CA PHE A 400 -27.02 38.69 2.07
C PHE A 400 -26.56 38.06 0.76
N MET A 401 -25.89 38.81 -0.11
CA MET A 401 -25.33 38.26 -1.37
C MET A 401 -24.15 37.32 -1.12
N VAL A 402 -23.33 37.59 -0.10
CA VAL A 402 -22.30 36.65 0.36
C VAL A 402 -22.93 35.34 0.84
N LEU A 403 -24.04 35.42 1.59
CA LEU A 403 -24.79 34.24 2.03
C LEU A 403 -25.31 33.42 0.83
N ILE A 404 -25.87 34.07 -0.19
CA ILE A 404 -26.31 33.36 -1.41
C ILE A 404 -25.12 32.69 -2.12
N ILE A 405 -23.96 33.35 -2.20
CA ILE A 405 -22.74 32.73 -2.76
C ILE A 405 -22.36 31.48 -1.95
N ALA A 406 -22.39 31.56 -0.62
CA ALA A 406 -22.06 30.45 0.26
C ALA A 406 -23.01 29.25 0.04
N ILE A 407 -24.33 29.49 0.00
CA ILE A 407 -25.32 28.43 -0.23
C ILE A 407 -25.13 27.76 -1.60
N LEU A 408 -24.94 28.55 -2.66
CA LEU A 408 -24.70 28.00 -3.99
C LEU A 408 -23.38 27.22 -4.05
N ASN A 409 -22.34 27.70 -3.37
CA ASN A 409 -21.06 27.03 -3.28
C ASN A 409 -21.21 25.67 -2.57
N ASP A 410 -21.84 25.63 -1.39
CA ASP A 410 -22.03 24.39 -0.61
C ASP A 410 -22.79 23.32 -1.40
N GLY A 411 -23.84 23.71 -2.12
CA GLY A 411 -24.57 22.81 -3.01
C GLY A 411 -23.68 22.20 -4.09
N THR A 412 -22.77 22.99 -4.68
CA THR A 412 -21.82 22.48 -5.70
C THR A 412 -20.66 21.69 -5.09
N ILE A 413 -20.23 21.99 -3.87
CA ILE A 413 -19.10 21.32 -3.19
C ILE A 413 -19.37 19.83 -2.99
N MET A 414 -20.61 19.44 -2.68
CA MET A 414 -20.97 18.02 -2.48
C MET A 414 -20.60 17.15 -3.70
N THR A 415 -20.56 17.74 -4.89
CA THR A 415 -20.23 17.04 -6.14
C THR A 415 -18.75 16.69 -6.28
N ILE A 416 -17.86 17.41 -5.59
CA ILE A 416 -16.40 17.17 -5.58
C ILE A 416 -16.09 15.78 -4.99
N SER A 417 -16.87 15.32 -4.01
CA SER A 417 -16.69 14.01 -3.39
C SER A 417 -16.84 12.84 -4.38
N LYS A 418 -17.72 13.01 -5.38
CA LYS A 418 -18.03 12.01 -6.43
C LYS A 418 -17.23 12.22 -7.71
N ASP A 419 -16.26 13.12 -7.69
CA ASP A 419 -15.58 13.54 -8.90
C ASP A 419 -14.57 12.51 -9.43
N ARG A 420 -14.36 12.50 -10.75
CA ARG A 420 -13.39 11.62 -11.40
C ARG A 420 -12.01 12.27 -11.46
N VAL A 421 -11.20 12.06 -10.41
CA VAL A 421 -9.82 12.55 -10.30
C VAL A 421 -8.83 11.42 -10.59
N LYS A 422 -7.71 11.73 -11.25
CA LYS A 422 -6.63 10.78 -11.51
C LYS A 422 -5.80 10.56 -10.22
N PRO A 423 -5.54 9.31 -9.82
CA PRO A 423 -4.70 9.04 -8.65
C PRO A 423 -3.26 9.49 -8.88
N SER A 424 -2.56 9.85 -7.80
CA SER A 424 -1.13 10.15 -7.87
C SER A 424 -0.33 8.87 -8.22
N PRO A 425 0.61 8.92 -9.18
CA PRO A 425 1.41 7.75 -9.54
C PRO A 425 2.38 7.36 -8.42
N LEU A 426 2.87 8.32 -7.65
CA LEU A 426 3.72 8.08 -6.49
C LEU A 426 2.94 8.29 -5.18
N PRO A 427 3.37 7.66 -4.06
CA PRO A 427 2.85 7.97 -2.73
C PRO A 427 2.95 9.47 -2.46
N ASP A 428 1.86 10.07 -1.99
CA ASP A 428 1.78 11.50 -1.64
C ASP A 428 1.43 11.58 -0.16
N SER A 429 2.08 12.48 0.57
CA SER A 429 1.79 12.77 1.96
C SER A 429 1.03 14.10 2.08
N TRP A 430 0.26 14.28 3.15
CA TRP A 430 -0.54 15.48 3.33
C TRP A 430 0.34 16.69 3.72
N LYS A 431 0.95 17.32 2.72
CA LYS A 431 1.78 18.52 2.91
C LYS A 431 0.91 19.77 2.98
N LEU A 432 0.38 20.05 4.18
CA LEU A 432 -0.50 21.19 4.44
C LEU A 432 0.10 22.52 3.95
N ARG A 433 1.40 22.75 4.16
CA ARG A 433 2.07 23.99 3.72
C ARG A 433 1.96 24.22 2.21
N GLU A 434 2.15 23.20 1.39
CA GLU A 434 2.03 23.30 -0.07
C GLU A 434 0.59 23.59 -0.51
N ILE A 435 -0.38 22.95 0.16
CA ILE A 435 -1.81 23.08 -0.09
C ILE A 435 -2.27 24.51 0.26
N PHE A 436 -1.92 25.02 1.44
CA PHE A 436 -2.25 26.37 1.87
C PHE A 436 -1.58 27.42 1.00
N ALA A 437 -0.29 27.27 0.67
CA ALA A 437 0.40 28.21 -0.22
C ALA A 437 -0.27 28.28 -1.60
N THR A 438 -0.66 27.13 -2.16
CA THR A 438 -1.39 27.09 -3.43
C THR A 438 -2.75 27.78 -3.33
N GLY A 439 -3.51 27.50 -2.27
CA GLY A 439 -4.81 28.12 -2.04
C GLY A 439 -4.71 29.65 -1.87
N VAL A 440 -3.75 30.13 -1.08
CA VAL A 440 -3.56 31.57 -0.82
C VAL A 440 -3.21 32.32 -2.10
N ILE A 441 -2.29 31.80 -2.93
CA ILE A 441 -1.87 32.49 -4.16
C ILE A 441 -3.03 32.54 -5.18
N LEU A 442 -3.74 31.43 -5.37
CA LEU A 442 -4.91 31.40 -6.26
C LEU A 442 -6.02 32.35 -5.75
N GLY A 443 -6.28 32.34 -4.44
CA GLY A 443 -7.25 33.22 -3.80
C GLY A 443 -6.88 34.70 -3.92
N ALA A 444 -5.61 35.05 -3.72
CA ALA A 444 -5.10 36.41 -3.85
C ALA A 444 -5.21 36.92 -5.29
N TYR A 445 -4.85 36.10 -6.28
CA TYR A 445 -5.05 36.46 -7.70
C TYR A 445 -6.53 36.73 -7.99
N LEU A 446 -7.43 35.88 -7.52
CA LEU A 446 -8.87 36.07 -7.71
C LEU A 446 -9.41 37.32 -7.01
N ALA A 447 -8.89 37.65 -5.82
CA ALA A 447 -9.22 38.89 -5.12
C ALA A 447 -8.77 40.11 -5.93
N ILE A 448 -7.53 40.11 -6.43
CA ILE A 448 -6.99 41.19 -7.27
C ILE A 448 -7.83 41.35 -8.54
N MET A 449 -8.20 40.26 -9.21
CA MET A 449 -9.04 40.32 -10.41
C MET A 449 -10.46 40.82 -10.11
N THR A 450 -10.98 40.57 -8.90
CA THR A 450 -12.26 41.12 -8.43
C THR A 450 -12.15 42.63 -8.19
N VAL A 451 -11.03 43.09 -7.61
CA VAL A 451 -10.72 44.52 -7.43
C VAL A 451 -10.52 45.22 -8.78
N VAL A 452 -9.80 44.62 -9.72
CA VAL A 452 -9.63 45.14 -11.08
C VAL A 452 -10.97 45.22 -11.81
N PHE A 453 -11.83 44.21 -11.66
CA PHE A 453 -13.19 44.25 -12.19
C PHE A 453 -13.97 45.44 -11.62
N PHE A 454 -13.92 45.64 -10.30
CA PHE A 454 -14.59 46.75 -9.63
C PHE A 454 -14.07 48.11 -10.13
N TYR A 455 -12.75 48.29 -10.19
CA TYR A 455 -12.10 49.48 -10.74
C TYR A 455 -12.55 49.78 -12.17
N LEU A 456 -12.59 48.76 -13.03
CA LEU A 456 -13.01 48.92 -14.43
C LEU A 456 -14.50 49.29 -14.58
N VAL A 457 -15.34 48.94 -13.61
CA VAL A 457 -16.78 49.26 -13.64
C VAL A 457 -17.07 50.60 -12.97
N HIS A 458 -16.35 50.97 -11.89
CA HIS A 458 -16.62 52.18 -11.12
C HIS A 458 -15.89 53.41 -11.68
N ASP A 459 -14.57 53.31 -11.88
CA ASP A 459 -13.72 54.47 -12.20
C ASP A 459 -13.53 54.69 -13.71
N THR A 460 -13.84 53.68 -14.54
CA THR A 460 -13.60 53.74 -15.99
C THR A 460 -14.86 53.41 -16.80
N ASP A 461 -14.93 53.95 -18.02
CA ASP A 461 -16.00 53.64 -18.99
C ASP A 461 -15.65 52.46 -19.92
N PHE A 462 -14.76 51.56 -19.48
CA PHE A 462 -14.29 50.44 -20.30
C PHE A 462 -15.42 49.51 -20.74
N PHE A 463 -16.31 49.14 -19.82
CA PHE A 463 -17.43 48.24 -20.13
C PHE A 463 -18.50 48.89 -21.03
N PRO A 464 -18.99 50.10 -20.75
CA PRO A 464 -19.90 50.82 -21.66
C PRO A 464 -19.34 51.02 -23.06
N SER A 465 -18.05 51.38 -23.20
CA SER A 465 -17.40 51.62 -24.49
C SER A 465 -17.17 50.32 -25.30
N THR A 466 -16.77 49.24 -24.63
CA THR A 466 -16.44 47.97 -25.30
C THR A 466 -17.67 47.12 -25.63
N PHE A 467 -18.61 46.99 -24.67
CA PHE A 467 -19.77 46.11 -24.79
C PHE A 467 -21.08 46.83 -25.11
N ARG A 468 -21.06 48.16 -25.25
CA ARG A 468 -22.24 49.01 -25.55
C ARG A 468 -23.38 48.83 -24.53
N VAL A 469 -23.02 48.67 -23.28
CA VAL A 469 -23.95 48.55 -22.14
C VAL A 469 -24.15 49.92 -21.46
N HIS A 470 -25.25 50.10 -20.72
CA HIS A 470 -25.50 51.34 -19.97
C HIS A 470 -24.52 51.50 -18.81
N SER A 471 -24.10 52.72 -18.48
CA SER A 471 -23.20 52.97 -17.34
C SER A 471 -23.91 52.72 -16.01
N ILE A 472 -23.23 52.03 -15.08
CA ILE A 472 -23.74 51.65 -13.76
C ILE A 472 -22.92 52.24 -12.60
N ASN A 473 -21.94 53.09 -12.92
CA ASN A 473 -20.91 53.54 -11.99
C ASN A 473 -21.49 54.29 -10.78
N LEU A 474 -22.61 54.99 -10.96
CA LEU A 474 -23.28 55.79 -9.93
C LEU A 474 -24.32 55.01 -9.11
N ASN A 475 -24.66 53.78 -9.50
CA ASN A 475 -25.75 53.02 -8.88
C ASN A 475 -25.22 51.83 -8.09
N GLU A 476 -25.04 52.02 -6.78
CA GLU A 476 -24.52 50.99 -5.86
C GLU A 476 -25.30 49.67 -5.90
N HIS A 477 -26.61 49.72 -6.17
CA HIS A 477 -27.44 48.51 -6.22
C HIS A 477 -27.19 47.66 -7.47
N GLU A 478 -26.90 48.28 -8.60
CA GLU A 478 -26.53 47.58 -9.84
C GLU A 478 -25.08 47.10 -9.77
N LEU A 479 -24.20 47.87 -9.14
CA LEU A 479 -22.81 47.50 -8.89
C LEU A 479 -22.69 46.26 -8.00
N ASN A 480 -23.52 46.17 -6.94
CA ASN A 480 -23.63 44.98 -6.09
C ASN A 480 -24.04 43.73 -6.90
N SER A 481 -25.00 43.84 -7.83
CA SER A 481 -25.40 42.74 -8.71
C SER A 481 -24.26 42.28 -9.61
N ALA A 482 -23.51 43.23 -10.18
CA ALA A 482 -22.40 42.95 -11.07
C ALA A 482 -21.26 42.24 -10.34
N LEU A 483 -20.90 42.74 -9.14
CA LEU A 483 -19.86 42.16 -8.30
C LEU A 483 -20.26 40.77 -7.79
N TYR A 484 -21.51 40.58 -7.37
CA TYR A 484 -22.06 39.28 -6.98
C TYR A 484 -21.91 38.24 -8.09
N LEU A 485 -22.31 38.59 -9.33
CA LEU A 485 -22.26 37.67 -10.46
C LEU A 485 -20.82 37.27 -10.81
N GLN A 486 -19.90 38.24 -10.84
CA GLN A 486 -18.49 38.00 -11.11
C GLN A 486 -17.85 37.08 -10.05
N VAL A 487 -18.14 37.34 -8.77
CA VAL A 487 -17.61 36.52 -7.68
C VAL A 487 -18.18 35.11 -7.74
N SER A 488 -19.48 34.95 -8.02
CA SER A 488 -20.13 33.64 -8.13
C SER A 488 -19.57 32.78 -9.27
N ILE A 489 -19.43 33.35 -10.48
CA ILE A 489 -18.92 32.62 -11.66
C ILE A 489 -17.50 32.12 -11.40
N VAL A 490 -16.61 33.02 -11.01
CA VAL A 490 -15.19 32.69 -10.93
C VAL A 490 -14.90 31.80 -9.70
N SER A 491 -15.68 31.92 -8.62
CA SER A 491 -15.54 31.03 -7.45
C SER A 491 -15.89 29.59 -7.80
N GLN A 492 -16.97 29.34 -8.53
CA GLN A 492 -17.28 27.97 -8.94
C GLN A 492 -16.37 27.48 -10.09
N ALA A 493 -15.93 28.38 -10.98
CA ALA A 493 -14.98 28.03 -12.03
C ALA A 493 -13.66 27.51 -11.44
N LEU A 494 -13.22 28.06 -10.29
CA LEU A 494 -12.02 27.61 -9.59
C LEU A 494 -12.02 26.11 -9.28
N ILE A 495 -13.18 25.48 -9.07
CA ILE A 495 -13.27 24.01 -8.84
C ILE A 495 -12.62 23.24 -9.99
N PHE A 496 -12.78 23.70 -11.24
CA PHE A 496 -12.21 23.04 -12.41
C PHE A 496 -10.67 23.18 -12.49
N VAL A 497 -10.12 24.27 -11.94
CA VAL A 497 -8.67 24.48 -11.85
C VAL A 497 -8.07 23.63 -10.75
N THR A 498 -8.68 23.61 -9.56
CA THR A 498 -8.15 22.90 -8.40
C THR A 498 -8.26 21.39 -8.52
N ARG A 499 -9.28 20.87 -9.21
CA ARG A 499 -9.40 19.42 -9.50
C ARG A 499 -8.30 18.89 -10.40
N SER A 500 -7.79 19.74 -11.31
CA SER A 500 -7.01 19.29 -12.46
C SER A 500 -5.52 19.38 -12.17
N ARG A 501 -4.80 18.31 -12.49
CA ARG A 501 -3.32 18.34 -12.38
C ARG A 501 -2.70 18.97 -13.61
N SER A 502 -3.23 18.68 -14.79
CA SER A 502 -2.87 19.32 -16.06
C SER A 502 -3.77 20.55 -16.29
N TRP A 503 -3.90 20.96 -17.54
CA TRP A 503 -4.85 22.00 -17.94
C TRP A 503 -6.26 21.56 -17.62
N SER A 504 -7.05 22.47 -17.05
CA SER A 504 -8.43 22.22 -16.66
C SER A 504 -9.27 21.74 -17.85
N TYR A 505 -9.09 22.33 -19.03
CA TYR A 505 -9.81 21.94 -20.25
C TYR A 505 -9.47 20.54 -20.77
N CYS A 506 -8.28 20.01 -20.47
CA CYS A 506 -7.86 18.68 -20.92
C CYS A 506 -8.40 17.57 -20.02
N GLU A 507 -8.63 17.87 -18.74
CA GLU A 507 -9.13 16.89 -17.76
C GLU A 507 -10.65 16.97 -17.67
N ARG A 508 -11.31 16.05 -18.37
CA ARG A 508 -12.78 15.99 -18.43
C ARG A 508 -13.40 15.93 -17.03
N PRO A 509 -14.27 16.89 -16.68
CA PRO A 509 -14.97 16.86 -15.42
C PRO A 509 -16.05 15.78 -15.34
N GLY A 510 -16.39 15.37 -14.12
CA GLY A 510 -17.55 14.49 -13.89
C GLY A 510 -18.85 15.20 -14.28
N PHE A 511 -19.78 14.48 -14.91
CA PHE A 511 -21.07 15.04 -15.36
C PHE A 511 -21.85 15.71 -14.22
N LEU A 512 -21.77 15.16 -13.00
CA LEU A 512 -22.45 15.69 -11.83
C LEU A 512 -21.91 17.07 -11.41
N LEU A 513 -20.59 17.27 -11.51
CA LEU A 513 -19.96 18.57 -11.24
C LEU A 513 -20.36 19.61 -12.30
N VAL A 514 -20.34 19.24 -13.58
CA VAL A 514 -20.74 20.15 -14.68
C VAL A 514 -22.21 20.55 -14.53
N GLY A 515 -23.09 19.58 -14.26
CA GLY A 515 -24.51 19.84 -14.04
C GLY A 515 -24.74 20.80 -12.86
N ALA A 516 -24.04 20.60 -11.74
CA ALA A 516 -24.15 21.48 -10.58
C ALA A 516 -23.60 22.88 -10.86
N PHE A 517 -22.47 23.01 -11.57
CA PHE A 517 -21.95 24.30 -12.02
C PHE A 517 -22.96 25.03 -12.90
N LEU A 518 -23.49 24.38 -13.95
CA LEU A 518 -24.45 25.01 -14.85
C LEU A 518 -25.73 25.45 -14.12
N LEU A 519 -26.25 24.62 -13.22
CA LEU A 519 -27.44 24.94 -12.44
C LEU A 519 -27.20 26.13 -11.50
N ALA A 520 -26.10 26.10 -10.74
CA ALA A 520 -25.80 27.16 -9.79
C ALA A 520 -25.46 28.49 -10.48
N GLN A 521 -24.79 28.43 -11.63
CA GLN A 521 -24.51 29.61 -12.46
C GLN A 521 -25.74 30.17 -13.17
N LEU A 522 -26.67 29.30 -13.58
CA LEU A 522 -27.96 29.74 -14.10
C LEU A 522 -28.74 30.51 -13.03
N VAL A 523 -28.81 29.96 -11.80
CA VAL A 523 -29.47 30.63 -10.66
C VAL A 523 -28.78 31.95 -10.35
N ALA A 524 -27.45 31.99 -10.26
CA ALA A 524 -26.70 33.22 -10.00
C ALA A 524 -26.92 34.29 -11.09
N THR A 525 -26.92 33.89 -12.37
CA THR A 525 -27.17 34.79 -13.50
C THR A 525 -28.59 35.33 -13.46
N CYS A 526 -29.60 34.49 -13.21
CA CYS A 526 -30.98 34.92 -13.06
C CYS A 526 -31.18 35.91 -11.91
N LEU A 527 -30.53 35.67 -10.76
CA LEU A 527 -30.58 36.58 -9.61
C LEU A 527 -29.94 37.93 -9.92
N ALA A 528 -28.80 37.96 -10.60
CA ALA A 528 -28.14 39.21 -10.98
C ALA A 528 -28.93 40.01 -12.04
N VAL A 529 -29.61 39.33 -12.96
CA VAL A 529 -30.36 39.97 -14.05
C VAL A 529 -31.72 40.50 -13.59
N TYR A 530 -32.45 39.71 -12.79
CA TYR A 530 -33.85 40.00 -12.43
C TYR A 530 -34.05 40.41 -10.97
N GLY A 531 -33.06 40.21 -10.10
CA GLY A 531 -33.18 40.50 -8.67
C GLY A 531 -33.39 41.98 -8.41
N ASN A 532 -34.52 42.33 -7.80
CA ASN A 532 -34.78 43.69 -7.32
C ASN A 532 -35.25 43.62 -5.87
N TRP A 533 -34.29 43.57 -4.94
CA TRP A 533 -34.56 43.43 -3.51
C TRP A 533 -33.89 44.58 -2.76
N GLY A 534 -34.70 45.53 -2.28
CA GLY A 534 -34.23 46.67 -1.49
C GLY A 534 -33.48 46.24 -0.21
N PHE A 535 -33.95 45.20 0.47
CA PHE A 535 -33.27 44.63 1.64
C PHE A 535 -31.86 44.11 1.33
N ALA A 536 -31.67 43.47 0.17
CA ALA A 536 -30.38 42.91 -0.23
C ALA A 536 -29.49 43.91 -1.00
N ARG A 537 -29.90 45.18 -1.09
CA ARG A 537 -29.23 46.25 -1.86
C ARG A 537 -28.89 45.84 -3.31
N ILE A 538 -29.77 45.09 -3.97
CA ILE A 538 -29.54 44.57 -5.33
C ILE A 538 -30.60 45.07 -6.31
N LYS A 539 -30.18 45.43 -7.52
CA LYS A 539 -31.06 45.81 -8.63
C LYS A 539 -30.58 45.15 -9.93
N GLY A 540 -31.53 44.60 -10.69
CA GLY A 540 -31.24 43.83 -11.90
C GLY A 540 -30.50 44.63 -12.97
N ILE A 541 -29.37 44.11 -13.45
CA ILE A 541 -28.47 44.79 -14.41
C ILE A 541 -28.76 44.45 -15.89
N GLY A 542 -29.66 43.49 -16.15
CA GLY A 542 -29.99 43.03 -17.50
C GLY A 542 -28.98 42.05 -18.12
N TRP A 543 -29.39 41.37 -19.19
CA TRP A 543 -28.60 40.32 -19.85
C TRP A 543 -27.34 40.82 -20.55
N GLY A 544 -27.33 42.06 -21.03
CA GLY A 544 -26.15 42.65 -21.68
C GLY A 544 -24.95 42.74 -20.72
N TRP A 545 -25.19 43.24 -19.51
CA TRP A 545 -24.19 43.28 -18.45
C TRP A 545 -23.80 41.88 -17.97
N ALA A 546 -24.77 40.97 -17.80
CA ALA A 546 -24.47 39.59 -17.44
C ALA A 546 -23.52 38.92 -18.45
N GLY A 547 -23.75 39.11 -19.75
CA GLY A 547 -22.86 38.61 -20.80
C GLY A 547 -21.45 39.20 -20.75
N ALA A 548 -21.32 40.50 -20.49
CA ALA A 548 -20.02 41.16 -20.33
C ALA A 548 -19.25 40.62 -19.11
N ILE A 549 -19.94 40.37 -18.00
CA ILE A 549 -19.37 39.78 -16.77
C ILE A 549 -18.92 38.34 -17.02
N TRP A 550 -19.71 37.55 -17.76
CA TRP A 550 -19.31 36.21 -18.19
C TRP A 550 -18.04 36.24 -19.04
N ALA A 551 -17.94 37.15 -20.00
CA ALA A 551 -16.76 37.31 -20.85
C ALA A 551 -15.51 37.67 -20.01
N PHE A 552 -15.63 38.65 -19.11
CA PHE A 552 -14.56 39.01 -18.19
C PHE A 552 -14.14 37.85 -17.28
N SER A 553 -15.12 37.10 -16.75
CA SER A 553 -14.88 35.94 -15.89
C SER A 553 -14.16 34.81 -16.63
N LEU A 554 -14.49 34.57 -17.91
CA LEU A 554 -13.82 33.58 -18.75
C LEU A 554 -12.37 33.97 -19.03
N VAL A 555 -12.10 35.25 -19.29
CA VAL A 555 -10.72 35.75 -19.48
C VAL A 555 -9.92 35.62 -18.19
N THR A 556 -10.51 35.96 -17.04
CA THR A 556 -9.89 35.81 -15.71
C THR A 556 -9.58 34.35 -15.37
N TYR A 557 -10.32 33.41 -15.95
CA TYR A 557 -10.15 32.00 -15.67
C TYR A 557 -8.89 31.39 -16.32
N VAL A 558 -8.51 31.83 -17.52
CA VAL A 558 -7.40 31.22 -18.29
C VAL A 558 -6.05 31.29 -17.55
N PRO A 559 -5.63 32.41 -16.94
CA PRO A 559 -4.36 32.49 -16.22
C PRO A 559 -4.27 31.62 -14.95
N LEU A 560 -5.40 31.16 -14.40
CA LEU A 560 -5.40 30.33 -13.19
C LEU A 560 -4.63 29.02 -13.37
N ASP A 561 -4.74 28.38 -14.54
CA ASP A 561 -4.00 27.16 -14.85
C ASP A 561 -2.49 27.41 -14.94
N ILE A 562 -2.09 28.56 -15.50
CA ILE A 562 -0.68 28.98 -15.59
C ILE A 562 -0.12 29.21 -14.18
N LEU A 563 -0.86 29.94 -13.34
CA LEU A 563 -0.48 30.17 -11.94
C LEU A 563 -0.35 28.86 -11.17
N LYS A 564 -1.31 27.94 -11.34
CA LYS A 564 -1.26 26.60 -10.75
C LYS A 564 0.04 25.87 -11.10
N PHE A 565 0.47 25.92 -12.36
CA PHE A 565 1.72 25.28 -12.78
C PHE A 565 2.95 25.95 -12.18
N ILE A 566 3.00 27.29 -12.17
CA ILE A 566 4.10 28.06 -11.58
C ILE A 566 4.24 27.73 -10.09
N ILE A 567 3.13 27.75 -9.34
CA ILE A 567 3.13 27.46 -7.91
C ILE A 567 3.61 26.04 -7.65
N ARG A 568 3.07 25.06 -8.38
CA ARG A 568 3.47 23.65 -8.21
C ARG A 568 4.94 23.44 -8.56
N TYR A 569 5.44 24.07 -9.62
CA TYR A 569 6.83 24.00 -10.00
C TYR A 569 7.75 24.62 -8.94
N SER A 570 7.37 25.77 -8.39
CA SER A 570 8.09 26.45 -7.31
C SER A 570 8.12 25.62 -6.02
N LEU A 571 6.99 25.05 -5.63
CA LEU A 571 6.85 24.24 -4.41
C LEU A 571 7.49 22.85 -4.52
N SER A 572 7.63 22.31 -5.73
CA SER A 572 8.23 20.99 -5.96
C SER A 572 9.74 20.95 -5.65
N GLY A 573 10.39 22.07 -5.31
CA GLY A 573 11.84 22.14 -5.10
C GLY A 573 12.65 22.07 -6.40
N LYS A 574 12.09 21.50 -7.48
CA LYS A 574 12.71 21.40 -8.82
C LYS A 574 13.14 22.74 -9.41
N ALA A 575 12.46 23.84 -9.07
CA ALA A 575 12.90 25.18 -9.46
C ALA A 575 14.25 25.54 -8.82
N TRP A 576 14.41 25.22 -7.53
CA TRP A 576 15.66 25.42 -6.80
C TRP A 576 16.70 24.39 -7.20
N ASP A 577 16.33 23.12 -7.37
CA ASP A 577 17.24 22.08 -7.85
C ASP A 577 17.74 22.37 -9.25
N ASN A 578 16.91 22.86 -10.18
CA ASN A 578 17.38 23.25 -11.52
C ASN A 578 18.23 24.52 -11.48
N ILE A 579 18.01 25.45 -10.55
CA ILE A 579 18.85 26.65 -10.40
C ILE A 579 20.20 26.29 -9.73
N LEU A 580 20.18 25.43 -8.71
CA LEU A 580 21.38 24.87 -8.08
C LEU A 580 22.13 23.98 -9.06
N GLN A 581 21.45 23.09 -9.77
CA GLN A 581 22.03 22.25 -10.82
C GLN A 581 22.52 23.10 -12.00
N ASN A 582 21.85 24.19 -12.39
CA ASN A 582 22.38 25.11 -13.42
C ASN A 582 23.58 25.92 -12.92
N LYS A 583 23.66 26.25 -11.61
CA LYS A 583 24.88 26.81 -11.00
C LYS A 583 26.00 25.77 -10.91
N ILE A 584 25.67 24.50 -10.67
CA ILE A 584 26.61 23.37 -10.64
C ILE A 584 26.97 22.93 -12.08
N ALA A 585 26.15 23.22 -13.09
CA ALA A 585 26.36 22.90 -14.50
C ALA A 585 27.45 23.75 -15.18
N PHE A 586 28.04 24.71 -14.47
CA PHE A 586 29.37 25.23 -14.81
C PHE A 586 30.50 24.21 -14.57
N THR A 587 30.18 23.06 -13.98
CA THR A 587 31.00 21.85 -14.00
C THR A 587 30.33 20.82 -14.93
N ASN A 588 31.05 20.46 -15.99
CA ASN A 588 30.52 19.87 -17.23
C ASN A 588 30.26 18.35 -17.11
N LYS A 589 29.33 17.90 -16.25
CA LYS A 589 28.90 16.49 -16.23
C LYS A 589 27.38 16.38 -16.15
N LYS A 590 26.79 15.88 -17.25
CA LYS A 590 25.34 15.83 -17.46
C LYS A 590 24.63 14.61 -16.87
N ASP A 591 25.33 13.56 -16.44
CA ASP A 591 24.67 12.34 -15.94
C ASP A 591 25.51 11.67 -14.85
N TYR A 592 25.15 11.91 -13.58
CA TYR A 592 25.78 11.22 -12.45
C TYR A 592 25.27 9.78 -12.35
N GLY A 593 26.17 8.80 -12.38
CA GLY A 593 25.91 7.41 -11.99
C GLY A 593 25.40 6.46 -13.09
N LYS A 594 25.14 6.92 -14.32
CA LYS A 594 24.80 6.01 -15.43
C LYS A 594 26.04 5.26 -15.93
N GLU A 595 27.14 5.99 -16.12
CA GLU A 595 28.43 5.42 -16.54
C GLU A 595 29.02 4.46 -15.49
N GLU A 596 28.84 4.75 -14.20
CA GLU A 596 29.26 3.85 -13.11
C GLU A 596 28.49 2.52 -13.13
N ARG A 597 27.18 2.54 -13.41
CA ARG A 597 26.37 1.32 -13.53
C ARG A 597 26.74 0.51 -14.76
N GLU A 598 27.04 1.18 -15.87
CA GLU A 598 27.49 0.52 -17.10
C GLU A 598 28.90 -0.09 -16.94
N ALA A 599 29.81 0.59 -16.22
CA ALA A 599 31.14 0.08 -15.89
C ALA A 599 31.11 -1.10 -14.91
N GLN A 600 30.27 -1.04 -13.88
CA GLN A 600 30.05 -2.16 -12.96
C GLN A 600 29.44 -3.37 -13.68
N TRP A 601 28.48 -3.15 -14.57
CA TRP A 601 27.90 -4.21 -15.40
C TRP A 601 28.94 -4.87 -16.33
N ALA A 602 29.78 -4.07 -16.98
CA ALA A 602 30.86 -4.58 -17.84
C ALA A 602 31.93 -5.35 -17.05
N THR A 603 32.22 -4.94 -15.81
CA THR A 603 33.17 -5.63 -14.92
C THR A 603 32.60 -6.97 -14.44
N ALA A 604 31.32 -7.02 -14.09
CA ALA A 604 30.62 -8.24 -13.69
C ALA A 604 30.48 -9.26 -14.83
N GLN A 605 30.41 -8.82 -16.09
CA GLN A 605 30.41 -9.72 -17.25
C GLN A 605 31.78 -10.38 -17.49
N ARG A 606 32.89 -9.71 -17.17
CA ARG A 606 34.25 -10.27 -17.32
C ARG A 606 34.55 -11.39 -16.33
N THR A 607 34.10 -11.27 -15.09
CA THR A 607 34.29 -12.30 -14.06
C THR A 607 33.53 -13.59 -14.36
N LEU A 608 32.37 -13.47 -15.04
CA LEU A 608 31.53 -14.59 -15.45
C LEU A 608 32.15 -15.47 -16.55
N HIS A 609 33.13 -14.94 -17.30
CA HIS A 609 33.83 -15.64 -18.39
C HIS A 609 35.27 -16.09 -18.04
N GLY A 610 35.67 -16.06 -16.77
CA GLY A 610 36.92 -16.69 -16.30
C GLY A 610 38.23 -15.98 -16.66
N LEU A 611 38.20 -14.71 -17.08
CA LEU A 611 39.40 -13.91 -17.30
C LEU A 611 39.76 -13.13 -16.02
N GLN A 612 40.99 -13.30 -15.51
CA GLN A 612 41.52 -12.53 -14.38
C GLN A 612 41.55 -11.03 -14.71
N SER A 613 41.10 -10.20 -13.76
CA SER A 613 41.40 -8.77 -13.73
C SER A 613 42.88 -8.59 -13.46
N ALA A 614 43.56 -7.72 -14.23
CA ALA A 614 44.95 -7.35 -13.96
C ALA A 614 45.09 -6.92 -12.49
N ASP A 615 46.06 -7.53 -11.80
CA ASP A 615 46.32 -7.33 -10.38
C ASP A 615 46.48 -5.85 -10.03
N ALA A 616 45.83 -5.45 -8.94
CA ALA A 616 45.99 -4.15 -8.30
C ALA A 616 47.34 -4.10 -7.54
N SER A 617 48.44 -4.12 -8.27
CA SER A 617 49.80 -4.02 -7.71
C SER A 617 50.66 -3.01 -8.48
N SER A 618 50.47 -1.72 -8.19
CA SER A 618 51.56 -0.72 -8.09
C SER A 618 50.98 0.63 -7.67
N GLY A 619 51.58 1.20 -6.63
CA GLY A 619 51.08 2.38 -5.95
C GLY A 619 51.30 3.71 -6.67
N ILE A 620 50.62 4.72 -6.12
CA ILE A 620 50.93 6.15 -6.19
C ILE A 620 50.76 6.73 -7.61
N PHE A 621 49.58 7.30 -7.88
CA PHE A 621 49.15 8.22 -8.95
C PHE A 621 47.80 7.78 -9.57
N ALA A 622 46.73 7.90 -8.78
CA ALA A 622 45.35 7.60 -9.19
C ALA A 622 44.71 8.78 -9.95
N ASP A 623 45.35 9.25 -11.03
CA ASP A 623 44.80 10.35 -11.85
C ASP A 623 45.02 10.17 -13.37
N LYS A 624 45.09 8.91 -13.82
CA LYS A 624 44.97 8.54 -15.24
C LYS A 624 43.77 7.60 -15.36
N GLY A 625 42.74 7.81 -16.17
CA GLY A 625 42.32 8.92 -17.01
C GLY A 625 41.09 8.42 -17.77
N TYR A 626 39.97 9.15 -17.72
CA TYR A 626 38.65 8.80 -18.32
C TYR A 626 38.71 8.31 -19.78
N ARG A 627 39.79 8.61 -20.50
CA ARG A 627 40.08 8.16 -21.86
C ARG A 627 40.24 6.65 -21.99
N GLU A 628 40.94 5.99 -21.06
CA GLU A 628 41.18 4.54 -21.14
C GLU A 628 39.88 3.74 -20.89
N LEU A 629 39.03 4.19 -19.96
CA LEU A 629 37.74 3.55 -19.66
C LEU A 629 36.74 3.68 -20.82
N SER A 630 36.75 4.81 -21.53
CA SER A 630 35.92 5.03 -22.72
C SER A 630 36.38 4.16 -23.91
N GLU A 631 37.70 4.03 -24.11
CA GLU A 631 38.24 3.12 -25.13
C GLU A 631 37.92 1.65 -24.83
N ILE A 632 37.92 1.25 -23.55
CA ILE A 632 37.56 -0.10 -23.13
C ILE A 632 36.08 -0.41 -23.43
N ALA A 633 35.17 0.53 -23.17
CA ALA A 633 33.74 0.38 -23.48
C ALA A 633 33.50 0.31 -24.99
N GLU A 634 34.20 1.14 -25.78
CA GLU A 634 34.09 1.14 -27.23
C GLU A 634 34.65 -0.14 -27.86
N GLN A 635 35.77 -0.67 -27.34
CA GLN A 635 36.32 -1.95 -27.76
C GLN A 635 35.38 -3.13 -27.43
N ALA A 636 34.71 -3.11 -26.27
CA ALA A 636 33.74 -4.13 -25.90
C ALA A 636 32.52 -4.11 -26.83
N LYS A 637 32.01 -2.93 -27.17
CA LYS A 637 30.91 -2.76 -28.13
C LYS A 637 31.28 -3.28 -29.51
N ARG A 638 32.47 -2.93 -30.02
CA ARG A 638 32.97 -3.46 -31.31
C ARG A 638 33.11 -4.98 -31.30
N ARG A 639 33.56 -5.58 -30.19
CA ARG A 639 33.68 -7.05 -30.07
C ARG A 639 32.31 -7.74 -30.03
N ALA A 640 31.33 -7.18 -29.34
CA ALA A 640 29.97 -7.70 -29.32
C ALA A 640 29.31 -7.63 -30.71
N GLU A 641 29.57 -6.54 -31.45
CA GLU A 641 29.06 -6.34 -32.80
C GLU A 641 29.73 -7.30 -33.81
N VAL A 642 31.04 -7.53 -33.68
CA VAL A 642 31.76 -8.55 -34.47
C VAL A 642 31.29 -9.96 -34.13
N ALA A 643 31.02 -10.27 -32.86
CA ALA A 643 30.46 -11.56 -32.46
C ALA A 643 29.06 -11.79 -33.05
N ARG A 644 28.20 -10.77 -32.99
CA ARG A 644 26.86 -10.79 -33.60
C ARG A 644 26.93 -10.94 -35.12
N LEU A 645 27.85 -10.26 -35.79
CA LEU A 645 28.07 -10.40 -37.23
C LEU A 645 28.61 -11.80 -37.57
N ARG A 646 29.45 -12.40 -36.72
CA ARG A 646 29.90 -13.79 -36.86
C ARG A 646 28.73 -14.78 -36.75
N GLU A 647 27.82 -14.60 -35.80
CA GLU A 647 26.61 -15.42 -35.66
C GLU A 647 25.71 -15.34 -36.90
N LEU A 648 25.60 -14.15 -37.52
CA LEU A 648 24.73 -13.94 -38.67
C LEU A 648 25.34 -14.41 -40.00
N HIS A 649 26.64 -14.18 -40.22
CA HIS A 649 27.26 -14.37 -41.54
C HIS A 649 28.13 -15.64 -41.67
N THR A 650 28.49 -16.30 -40.57
CA THR A 650 29.26 -17.54 -40.64
C THR A 650 28.38 -18.76 -40.39
N LEU A 651 28.54 -19.78 -41.22
CA LEU A 651 27.80 -21.03 -41.11
C LEU A 651 28.03 -21.70 -39.75
N LYS A 652 29.25 -21.57 -39.21
CA LYS A 652 29.62 -21.98 -37.85
C LYS A 652 28.82 -21.24 -36.76
N GLY A 653 28.72 -19.91 -36.85
CA GLY A 653 27.96 -19.10 -35.89
C GLY A 653 26.46 -19.39 -35.94
N HIS A 654 25.92 -19.68 -37.13
CA HIS A 654 24.53 -20.09 -37.28
C HIS A 654 24.26 -21.47 -36.65
N VAL A 655 25.17 -22.43 -36.82
CA VAL A 655 25.08 -23.75 -36.19
C VAL A 655 25.18 -23.63 -34.66
N GLU A 656 26.12 -22.87 -34.13
CA GLU A 656 26.29 -22.65 -32.68
C GLU A 656 25.06 -21.97 -32.05
N SER A 657 24.45 -21.00 -32.74
CA SER A 657 23.21 -20.34 -32.32
C SER A 657 22.02 -21.30 -32.29
N VAL A 658 21.86 -22.14 -33.31
CA VAL A 658 20.78 -23.14 -33.38
C VAL A 658 20.97 -24.25 -32.34
N VAL A 659 22.20 -24.65 -32.06
CA VAL A 659 22.56 -25.63 -31.02
C VAL A 659 22.25 -25.08 -29.63
N LYS A 660 22.58 -23.80 -29.36
CA LYS A 660 22.18 -23.09 -28.12
C LYS A 660 20.67 -22.98 -27.97
N LEU A 661 19.96 -22.62 -29.04
CA LEU A 661 18.49 -22.53 -29.04
C LEU A 661 17.82 -23.88 -28.76
N LYS A 662 18.47 -24.99 -29.13
CA LYS A 662 18.00 -26.36 -28.86
C LYS A 662 18.51 -26.94 -27.54
N GLY A 663 19.30 -26.20 -26.75
CA GLY A 663 19.78 -26.61 -25.43
C GLY A 663 20.74 -27.81 -25.46
N LEU A 664 21.46 -28.03 -26.56
CA LEU A 664 22.44 -29.11 -26.70
C LEU A 664 23.82 -28.64 -26.22
N ASP A 665 24.52 -29.51 -25.48
CA ASP A 665 25.79 -29.19 -24.82
C ASP A 665 26.97 -29.24 -25.82
N ILE A 666 27.61 -28.11 -26.06
CA ILE A 666 28.57 -27.89 -27.16
C ILE A 666 29.88 -28.67 -26.94
N ASP A 667 30.19 -29.03 -25.69
CA ASP A 667 31.47 -29.67 -25.32
C ASP A 667 31.54 -31.17 -25.70
N THR A 668 30.48 -31.76 -26.26
CA THR A 668 30.44 -33.18 -26.64
C THR A 668 30.76 -33.46 -28.12
N MET A 669 30.94 -32.45 -28.96
CA MET A 669 31.32 -32.66 -30.37
C MET A 669 32.84 -32.64 -30.55
N GLN A 670 33.45 -33.84 -30.62
CA GLN A 670 34.84 -34.02 -31.02
C GLN A 670 35.11 -33.37 -32.38
N GLN A 671 36.04 -32.42 -32.40
CA GLN A 671 36.50 -31.73 -33.59
C GLN A 671 37.42 -32.64 -34.43
N HIS A 672 36.88 -33.21 -35.50
CA HIS A 672 37.66 -33.56 -36.68
C HIS A 672 36.83 -33.25 -37.91
N TYR A 673 37.28 -32.29 -38.72
CA TYR A 673 37.59 -32.42 -40.15
C TYR A 673 37.78 -31.02 -40.79
N THR A 674 38.94 -30.89 -41.45
CA THR A 674 39.31 -30.00 -42.56
C THR A 674 38.27 -30.06 -43.70
N VAL A 675 37.91 -29.01 -44.44
CA VAL A 675 38.68 -28.01 -45.19
C VAL A 675 37.95 -26.67 -45.15
#